data_AF-A0AAU9KG30-F1
#
_entry.id   AF-A0AAU9KG30-F1
#
_cell.length_a   1.000
_cell.length_b   1.000
_cell.length_c   1.000
_cell.angle_alpha   90.00
_cell.angle_beta   90.00
_cell.angle_gamma   90.00
#
_symmetry.space_group_name_H-M   'P 1'
#
loop_
_entity.id
_entity.type
_entity.pdbx_description
1 polymer ?
#
loop_
_entity_poly.entity_id
_entity_poly.type
_entity_poly.pdbx_seq_one_letter_code
_entity_poly.pdbx_strand_id
1 'polypeptide(L)'
;MEEKKLFELRLELKDVTGAPNGKTVLKIELGDVKEQIEGKGLITAKLDDIAIETKLSLSLHQGDKLIGSSNVSLGTLFGKGLLGTVEKWFRLKKDTETTNLKLKIGATLGRNDKKIPKIITPASSHSRRSSKAYKEAKCPYLDKLSHSKDAPRDTLDEIWKIRKIAGETDQSNLIRISLEPDSPAKIEAGEAEFTNPRLDEITIERLQTYSGSQLKQIVKSLCEEARHLSIIASQLPAMRENLTQNIEKRRNLEISSQNETEGKKEQWTSKELELHELQKKKKELFTILIEKQENARKLENELDGLKAQSGDLKRENLRLEAEKMYREDVRQELEEFEALANQTAERKAELKAKVDQAHQELNEAHQRNLSQIEHLKEEKSLIKAKLGEVSGNFDQISKKNNELKTQLNSLKAKLENHDELEQTNKNALTSFHLESQKRNEIQEKLNLLVEQLRHQSEELKTRQESLLSVKQELSQSLSTIESTIEAKEQEIIELRRQLFQSSCKKITLEQVCCVRADLSQMIEDLSRLHSLHLESRDAVLRDLEAGAGYLVKEGEKIHEQAEKLDQLIDAVDTKDSELDGLKGQMGEIKKRNPPYVPGKDDNIDIALADFLNSRQVPVPVQFVRQEPGSYLFGTRKINMKIENNRLIVRIGGGFTGIEEFVDIYTPIEIERQDIAAQKSGIMSIGKIAGLKSQESASPKQARAMMGVFENLARSPTRKK
;
A
#
# COMPACT_ATOMS: atom_id res chain seq x y z
N MET A 1 30.96 -2.32 -43.91
CA MET A 1 31.15 -2.60 -42.48
C MET A 1 29.80 -2.92 -41.91
N GLU A 2 29.53 -4.18 -41.54
CA GLU A 2 28.26 -4.58 -40.95
C GLU A 2 28.11 -3.95 -39.55
N GLU A 3 27.02 -3.22 -39.31
CA GLU A 3 26.74 -2.62 -38.01
C GLU A 3 26.47 -3.75 -36.99
N LYS A 4 27.41 -3.95 -36.05
CA LYS A 4 27.25 -4.91 -34.95
C LYS A 4 26.01 -4.56 -34.14
N LYS A 5 25.11 -5.53 -33.97
CA LYS A 5 23.87 -5.36 -33.20
C LYS A 5 24.21 -5.40 -31.71
N LEU A 6 24.17 -4.24 -31.05
CA LEU A 6 24.34 -4.11 -29.60
C LEU A 6 23.06 -4.51 -28.87
N PHE A 7 23.16 -5.53 -28.02
CA PHE A 7 22.09 -5.93 -27.12
C PHE A 7 22.38 -5.45 -25.70
N GLU A 8 21.33 -5.08 -24.96
CA GLU A 8 21.40 -4.72 -23.55
C GLU A 8 20.67 -5.79 -22.74
N LEU A 9 21.41 -6.54 -21.93
CA LEU A 9 20.89 -7.55 -21.01
C LEU A 9 20.85 -6.97 -19.60
N ARG A 10 19.68 -6.93 -18.98
CA ARG A 10 19.49 -6.57 -17.57
C ARG A 10 19.15 -7.81 -16.76
N LEU A 11 19.87 -8.05 -15.67
CA LEU A 11 19.68 -9.18 -14.77
C LEU A 11 19.43 -8.69 -13.34
N GLU A 12 18.33 -9.13 -12.73
CA GLU A 12 17.91 -8.76 -11.38
C GLU A 12 17.79 -10.03 -10.53
N LEU A 13 18.50 -10.09 -9.40
CA LEU A 13 18.33 -11.16 -8.42
C LEU A 13 17.14 -10.84 -7.52
N LYS A 14 16.02 -11.54 -7.75
CA LYS A 14 14.77 -11.29 -7.00
C LYS A 14 14.70 -12.04 -5.68
N ASP A 15 15.12 -13.30 -5.67
CA ASP A 15 14.98 -14.17 -4.52
C ASP A 15 16.02 -15.31 -4.50
N VAL A 16 16.37 -15.78 -3.29
CA VAL A 16 17.32 -16.87 -3.06
C VAL A 16 16.72 -17.79 -1.99
N THR A 17 16.56 -19.07 -2.33
CA THR A 17 16.02 -20.08 -1.40
C THR A 17 17.03 -21.19 -1.15
N GLY A 18 17.13 -21.64 0.11
CA GLY A 18 18.04 -22.71 0.52
C GLY A 18 19.48 -22.27 0.82
N ALA A 19 19.80 -20.97 0.74
CA ALA A 19 21.08 -20.45 1.19
C ALA A 19 21.08 -20.24 2.71
N PRO A 20 22.15 -20.60 3.43
CA PRO A 20 22.26 -20.31 4.87
C PRO A 20 22.30 -18.81 5.12
N ASN A 21 21.70 -18.36 6.24
CA ASN A 21 21.59 -16.95 6.61
C ASN A 21 22.96 -16.26 6.60
N GLY A 22 23.20 -15.38 5.62
CA GLY A 22 24.42 -14.59 5.46
C GLY A 22 24.39 -13.79 4.16
N LYS A 23 25.31 -12.83 4.01
CA LYS A 23 25.43 -12.04 2.77
C LYS A 23 25.87 -12.96 1.63
N THR A 24 24.96 -13.22 0.70
CA THR A 24 25.23 -13.98 -0.52
C THR A 24 25.54 -13.04 -1.68
N VAL A 25 26.51 -13.45 -2.49
CA VAL A 25 27.03 -12.71 -3.63
C VAL A 25 26.79 -13.56 -4.87
N LEU A 26 26.05 -13.04 -5.85
CA LEU A 26 25.84 -13.71 -7.14
C LEU A 26 26.86 -13.19 -8.15
N LYS A 27 27.80 -14.03 -8.57
CA LYS A 27 28.69 -13.77 -9.69
C LYS A 27 28.06 -14.28 -10.98
N ILE A 28 28.02 -13.41 -11.99
CA ILE A 28 27.43 -13.67 -13.29
C ILE A 28 28.55 -13.57 -14.32
N GLU A 29 28.73 -14.62 -15.11
CA GLU A 29 29.65 -14.63 -16.25
C GLU A 29 28.87 -14.88 -17.54
N LEU A 30 29.04 -14.01 -18.53
CA LEU A 30 28.39 -14.10 -19.84
C LEU A 30 29.39 -13.69 -20.93
N GLY A 31 29.99 -14.68 -21.60
CA GLY A 31 31.13 -14.43 -22.49
C GLY A 31 32.28 -13.83 -21.71
N ASP A 32 32.75 -12.65 -22.14
CA ASP A 32 33.85 -11.91 -21.50
C ASP A 32 33.38 -11.00 -20.35
N VAL A 33 32.07 -10.83 -20.16
CA VAL A 33 31.52 -9.97 -19.12
C VAL A 33 31.41 -10.75 -17.81
N LYS A 34 32.12 -10.29 -16.78
CA LYS A 34 32.06 -10.82 -15.41
C LYS A 34 31.60 -9.73 -14.47
N GLU A 35 30.44 -9.91 -13.87
CA GLU A 35 29.81 -8.95 -12.98
C GLU A 35 29.35 -9.62 -11.69
N GLN A 36 29.20 -8.84 -10.61
CA GLN A 36 28.85 -9.36 -9.29
C GLN A 36 27.68 -8.56 -8.67
N ILE A 37 26.67 -9.28 -8.17
CA ILE A 37 25.54 -8.70 -7.42
C ILE A 37 25.66 -9.06 -5.95
N GLU A 38 25.65 -8.05 -5.09
CA GLU A 38 25.44 -8.24 -3.66
C GLU A 38 23.95 -8.02 -3.31
N GLY A 39 23.26 -9.07 -2.85
CA GLY A 39 21.84 -8.99 -2.50
C GLY A 39 20.89 -8.81 -3.68
N LYS A 40 19.83 -8.00 -3.52
CA LYS A 40 18.81 -7.72 -4.56
C LYS A 40 19.22 -6.55 -5.46
N GLY A 41 20.28 -6.73 -6.24
CA GLY A 41 20.78 -5.74 -7.20
C GLY A 41 20.41 -6.03 -8.65
N LEU A 42 20.63 -5.03 -9.50
CA LEU A 42 20.43 -5.08 -10.95
C LEU A 42 21.78 -4.91 -11.67
N ILE A 43 22.11 -5.84 -12.57
CA ILE A 43 23.25 -5.73 -13.50
C ILE A 43 22.72 -5.38 -14.88
N THR A 44 23.44 -4.51 -15.59
CA THR A 44 23.23 -4.24 -17.01
C THR A 44 24.50 -4.56 -17.80
N ALA A 45 24.45 -5.54 -18.69
CA ALA A 45 25.55 -5.93 -19.56
C ALA A 45 25.23 -5.56 -21.03
N LYS A 46 26.19 -4.95 -21.72
CA LYS A 46 26.12 -4.74 -23.17
C LYS A 46 26.84 -5.90 -23.85
N LEU A 47 26.17 -6.52 -24.81
CA LEU A 47 26.64 -7.74 -25.46
C LEU A 47 26.66 -7.52 -26.97
N ASP A 48 27.78 -7.86 -27.57
CA ASP A 48 27.97 -7.89 -29.01
C ASP A 48 27.68 -9.32 -29.50
N ASP A 49 26.91 -9.46 -30.58
CA ASP A 49 26.65 -10.73 -31.28
C ASP A 49 26.20 -11.91 -30.39
N ILE A 50 25.01 -11.76 -29.79
CA ILE A 50 24.40 -12.84 -29.00
C ILE A 50 23.84 -13.95 -29.90
N ALA A 51 24.33 -15.18 -29.69
CA ALA A 51 23.71 -16.40 -30.22
C ALA A 51 22.77 -17.06 -29.20
N ILE A 52 21.84 -17.90 -29.68
CA ILE A 52 20.90 -18.69 -28.84
C ILE A 52 21.66 -19.60 -27.85
N GLU A 53 22.86 -20.02 -28.25
CA GLU A 53 23.72 -20.94 -27.49
C GLU A 53 24.62 -20.25 -26.44
N THR A 54 24.64 -18.91 -26.41
CA THR A 54 25.45 -18.14 -25.46
C THR A 54 25.09 -18.53 -24.03
N LYS A 55 26.07 -19.00 -23.26
CA LYS A 55 25.87 -19.52 -21.90
C LYS A 55 26.01 -18.41 -20.85
N LEU A 56 25.00 -18.27 -20.02
CA LEU A 56 25.00 -17.49 -18.79
C LEU A 56 25.37 -18.41 -17.62
N SER A 57 26.53 -18.16 -17.02
CA SER A 57 27.00 -18.87 -15.82
C SER A 57 26.65 -18.07 -14.58
N LEU A 58 25.88 -18.67 -13.68
CA LEU A 58 25.43 -18.08 -12.43
C LEU A 58 26.13 -18.83 -11.28
N SER A 59 26.90 -18.13 -10.46
CA SER A 59 27.60 -18.72 -9.32
C SER A 59 27.28 -17.95 -8.05
N LEU A 60 26.71 -18.63 -7.05
CA LEU A 60 26.37 -18.03 -5.77
C LEU A 60 27.50 -18.30 -4.77
N HIS A 61 28.08 -17.24 -4.22
CA HIS A 61 29.12 -17.26 -3.21
C HIS A 61 28.61 -16.75 -1.87
N GLN A 62 29.18 -17.25 -0.78
CA GLN A 62 29.04 -16.69 0.56
C GLN A 62 30.45 -16.53 1.14
N GLY A 63 30.90 -15.27 1.25
CA GLY A 63 32.33 -14.98 1.35
C GLY A 63 33.06 -15.50 0.11
N ASP A 64 34.19 -16.17 0.32
CA ASP A 64 34.99 -16.76 -0.78
C ASP A 64 34.53 -18.16 -1.20
N LYS A 65 33.57 -18.76 -0.47
CA LYS A 65 33.11 -20.12 -0.73
C LYS A 65 32.00 -20.15 -1.77
N LEU A 66 32.18 -20.91 -2.84
CA LEU A 66 31.14 -21.22 -3.82
C LEU A 66 30.08 -22.13 -3.18
N ILE A 67 28.83 -21.67 -3.13
CA ILE A 67 27.69 -22.45 -2.61
C ILE A 67 27.06 -23.28 -3.73
N GLY A 68 27.05 -22.79 -4.96
CA GLY A 68 26.57 -23.54 -6.10
C GLY A 68 26.56 -22.72 -7.38
N SER A 69 26.48 -23.41 -8.51
CA SER A 69 26.48 -22.79 -9.83
C SER A 69 25.45 -23.40 -10.79
N SER A 70 25.03 -22.63 -11.78
CA SER A 70 24.13 -23.08 -12.84
C SER A 70 24.47 -22.38 -14.14
N ASN A 71 24.47 -23.15 -15.23
CA ASN A 71 24.77 -22.64 -16.57
C ASN A 71 23.51 -22.78 -17.42
N VAL A 72 23.08 -21.68 -18.02
CA VAL A 72 21.82 -21.58 -18.76
C VAL A 72 22.08 -20.88 -20.08
N SER A 73 21.63 -21.43 -21.20
CA SER A 73 21.73 -20.73 -22.48
C SER A 73 20.70 -19.60 -22.56
N LEU A 74 21.05 -18.49 -23.22
CA LEU A 74 20.11 -17.39 -23.46
C LEU A 74 18.86 -17.84 -24.24
N GLY A 75 18.98 -18.85 -25.11
CA GLY A 75 17.85 -19.51 -25.75
C GLY A 75 16.89 -20.20 -24.78
N THR A 76 17.40 -20.76 -23.68
CA THR A 76 16.56 -21.35 -22.63
C THR A 76 15.85 -20.27 -21.81
N LEU A 77 16.50 -19.12 -21.61
CA LEU A 77 15.92 -17.97 -20.93
C LEU A 77 14.82 -17.32 -21.78
N PHE A 78 15.15 -16.85 -22.99
CA PHE A 78 14.31 -15.98 -23.83
C PHE A 78 13.64 -16.67 -25.03
N GLY A 79 13.91 -17.95 -25.28
CA GLY A 79 13.44 -18.67 -26.47
C GLY A 79 14.20 -18.29 -27.75
N LYS A 80 13.69 -18.72 -28.92
CA LYS A 80 14.35 -18.50 -30.22
C LYS A 80 14.47 -17.01 -30.61
N GLY A 81 13.69 -16.13 -30.01
CA GLY A 81 13.63 -14.71 -30.36
C GLY A 81 14.68 -13.81 -29.70
N LEU A 82 15.36 -14.28 -28.63
CA LEU A 82 16.37 -13.51 -27.87
C LEU A 82 15.95 -12.07 -27.49
N LEU A 83 14.66 -11.86 -27.19
CA LEU A 83 14.10 -10.55 -26.83
C LEU A 83 13.01 -10.72 -25.79
N GLY A 84 12.85 -9.73 -24.90
CA GLY A 84 11.75 -9.65 -23.95
C GLY A 84 12.21 -9.70 -22.48
N THR A 85 11.24 -9.89 -21.58
CA THR A 85 11.47 -9.96 -20.13
C THR A 85 10.98 -11.31 -19.60
N VAL A 86 11.82 -11.99 -18.81
CA VAL A 86 11.58 -13.33 -18.29
C VAL A 86 11.92 -13.38 -16.81
N GLU A 87 11.12 -14.08 -16.02
CA GLU A 87 11.41 -14.36 -14.61
C GLU A 87 11.38 -15.86 -14.38
N LYS A 88 12.52 -16.46 -14.02
CA LYS A 88 12.67 -17.92 -13.88
C LYS A 88 13.43 -18.32 -12.62
N TRP A 89 13.06 -19.47 -12.08
CA TRP A 89 13.78 -20.14 -11.00
C TRP A 89 14.85 -21.06 -11.56
N PHE A 90 16.07 -20.92 -11.07
CA PHE A 90 17.24 -21.72 -11.42
C PHE A 90 17.65 -22.57 -10.23
N ARG A 91 17.74 -23.89 -10.43
CA ARG A 91 18.38 -24.78 -9.45
C ARG A 91 19.88 -24.68 -9.63
N LEU A 92 20.62 -24.40 -8.55
CA LEU A 92 22.08 -24.43 -8.59
C LEU A 92 22.56 -25.83 -8.24
N LYS A 93 23.54 -26.33 -8.98
CA LYS A 93 24.27 -27.54 -8.63
C LYS A 93 25.26 -27.16 -7.53
N LYS A 94 25.18 -27.85 -6.40
CA LYS A 94 26.08 -27.71 -5.26
C LYS A 94 27.07 -28.86 -5.28
N ASP A 95 28.33 -28.60 -4.96
CA ASP A 95 29.38 -29.63 -4.90
C ASP A 95 29.25 -30.57 -3.67
N THR A 96 28.28 -30.34 -2.77
CA THR A 96 28.05 -31.12 -1.55
C THR A 96 26.56 -31.41 -1.35
N GLU A 97 26.21 -32.66 -1.03
CA GLU A 97 24.96 -33.35 -1.41
C GLU A 97 23.59 -32.90 -0.80
N THR A 98 23.44 -31.84 0.00
CA THR A 98 22.24 -31.79 0.89
C THR A 98 21.36 -30.54 0.91
N THR A 99 21.43 -29.60 -0.05
CA THR A 99 20.48 -28.44 -0.04
C THR A 99 19.91 -28.09 -1.41
N ASN A 100 18.57 -28.03 -1.50
CA ASN A 100 17.79 -27.56 -2.66
C ASN A 100 17.97 -26.05 -2.90
N LEU A 101 19.15 -25.63 -3.36
CA LEU A 101 19.45 -24.23 -3.61
C LEU A 101 18.77 -23.74 -4.91
N LYS A 102 17.94 -22.70 -4.83
CA LYS A 102 17.30 -22.08 -6.00
C LYS A 102 17.41 -20.57 -5.99
N LEU A 103 17.67 -19.99 -7.16
CA LEU A 103 17.70 -18.55 -7.41
C LEU A 103 16.54 -18.14 -8.30
N LYS A 104 15.89 -17.01 -8.01
CA LYS A 104 14.91 -16.38 -8.90
C LYS A 104 15.55 -15.18 -9.57
N ILE A 105 15.71 -15.24 -10.89
CA ILE A 105 16.31 -14.15 -11.67
C ILE A 105 15.27 -13.57 -12.62
N GLY A 106 15.12 -12.25 -12.58
CA GLY A 106 14.47 -11.47 -13.62
C GLY A 106 15.50 -11.08 -14.67
N ALA A 107 15.25 -11.38 -15.94
CA ALA A 107 16.14 -11.09 -17.05
C ALA A 107 15.38 -10.32 -18.14
N THR A 108 15.92 -9.20 -18.61
CA THR A 108 15.37 -8.40 -19.71
C THR A 108 16.43 -8.25 -20.79
N LEU A 109 16.13 -8.66 -22.03
CA LEU A 109 17.02 -8.53 -23.17
C LEU A 109 16.37 -7.64 -24.25
N GLY A 110 17.00 -6.52 -24.57
CA GLY A 110 16.55 -5.57 -25.59
C GLY A 110 17.63 -5.25 -26.61
N ARG A 111 17.23 -4.91 -27.85
CA ARG A 111 18.14 -4.33 -28.85
C ARG A 111 18.23 -2.84 -28.63
N ASN A 112 19.46 -2.34 -28.55
CA ASN A 112 19.71 -0.91 -28.37
C ASN A 112 19.68 -0.20 -29.73
N ASP A 113 18.51 -0.21 -30.38
CA ASP A 113 18.31 0.54 -31.61
C ASP A 113 18.22 2.02 -31.22
N LYS A 114 19.29 2.79 -31.51
CA LYS A 114 19.31 4.24 -31.32
C LYS A 114 18.14 4.88 -32.07
N LYS A 115 17.03 5.10 -31.38
CA LYS A 115 15.91 5.92 -31.85
C LYS A 115 15.83 7.19 -31.00
N ILE A 116 15.91 8.31 -31.73
CA ILE A 116 15.63 9.70 -31.37
C ILE A 116 14.48 9.78 -30.34
N PRO A 117 14.57 10.65 -29.31
CA PRO A 117 13.62 10.66 -28.20
C PRO A 117 12.21 11.03 -28.69
N LYS A 118 11.31 10.04 -28.71
CA LYS A 118 9.88 10.28 -28.82
C LYS A 118 9.27 10.38 -27.43
N ILE A 119 8.49 11.45 -27.31
CA ILE A 119 7.69 11.91 -26.20
C ILE A 119 6.91 10.75 -25.55
N ILE A 120 6.95 10.77 -24.23
CA ILE A 120 6.35 9.83 -23.29
C ILE A 120 4.84 9.72 -23.55
N THR A 121 4.39 8.53 -23.95
CA THR A 121 3.03 8.04 -23.71
C THR A 121 3.12 6.78 -22.85
N PRO A 122 2.23 6.58 -21.85
CA PRO A 122 2.34 5.48 -20.92
C PRO A 122 1.86 4.19 -21.59
N ALA A 123 2.76 3.20 -21.68
CA ALA A 123 2.47 1.88 -22.20
C ALA A 123 1.65 1.06 -21.19
N SER A 124 0.47 0.65 -21.63
CA SER A 124 -0.36 -0.39 -21.04
C SER A 124 0.26 -1.77 -21.32
N SER A 125 0.84 -2.39 -20.30
CA SER A 125 1.14 -3.82 -20.30
C SER A 125 0.14 -4.53 -19.41
N HIS A 126 -0.83 -5.25 -19.98
CA HIS A 126 -1.53 -6.32 -19.26
C HIS A 126 -1.47 -7.63 -20.05
N SER A 127 -0.59 -8.48 -19.53
CA SER A 127 -0.54 -9.93 -19.66
C SER A 127 -1.92 -10.57 -19.63
N ARG A 128 -2.15 -11.51 -20.55
CA ARG A 128 -3.21 -12.53 -20.47
C ARG A 128 -3.02 -13.35 -19.18
N ARG A 129 -3.64 -12.92 -18.08
CA ARG A 129 -3.97 -13.79 -16.95
C ARG A 129 -5.35 -14.39 -17.19
N SER A 130 -5.44 -15.70 -16.99
CA SER A 130 -6.70 -16.44 -17.05
C SER A 130 -7.77 -15.78 -16.17
N SER A 131 -8.99 -15.81 -16.67
CA SER A 131 -10.24 -15.39 -16.03
C SER A 131 -10.42 -16.02 -14.65
N LYS A 132 -9.84 -15.39 -13.62
CA LYS A 132 -10.41 -15.45 -12.27
C LYS A 132 -11.57 -14.48 -12.29
N ALA A 133 -12.79 -15.01 -12.18
CA ALA A 133 -14.00 -14.22 -12.00
C ALA A 133 -13.73 -13.13 -10.95
N TYR A 134 -13.86 -11.86 -11.34
CA TYR A 134 -13.85 -10.75 -10.41
C TYR A 134 -15.02 -10.96 -9.46
N LYS A 135 -14.74 -11.43 -8.23
CA LYS A 135 -15.72 -11.32 -7.16
C LYS A 135 -15.99 -9.84 -6.98
N GLU A 136 -17.24 -9.44 -7.21
CA GLU A 136 -17.74 -8.11 -6.86
C GLU A 136 -17.20 -7.74 -5.48
N ALA A 137 -16.56 -6.58 -5.37
CA ALA A 137 -16.17 -6.02 -4.08
C ALA A 137 -17.46 -5.62 -3.36
N LYS A 138 -18.12 -6.59 -2.72
CA LYS A 138 -19.30 -6.36 -1.90
C LYS A 138 -18.84 -5.80 -0.57
N CYS A 139 -19.35 -4.63 -0.23
CA CYS A 139 -19.17 -4.03 1.08
C CYS A 139 -19.79 -4.97 2.14
N PRO A 140 -19.01 -5.50 3.10
CA PRO A 140 -19.52 -6.41 4.14
C PRO A 140 -20.69 -5.83 4.94
N TYR A 141 -20.80 -4.50 4.98
CA TYR A 141 -21.85 -3.78 5.70
C TYR A 141 -23.20 -3.78 4.96
N LEU A 142 -23.19 -3.71 3.62
CA LEU A 142 -24.40 -3.70 2.80
C LEU A 142 -25.01 -5.10 2.59
N ASP A 143 -24.17 -6.15 2.53
CA ASP A 143 -24.67 -7.55 2.50
C ASP A 143 -25.35 -7.91 3.83
N LYS A 144 -24.87 -7.38 4.97
CA LYS A 144 -25.49 -7.59 6.28
C LYS A 144 -26.81 -6.82 6.46
N LEU A 145 -26.91 -5.61 5.90
CA LEU A 145 -28.14 -4.81 5.94
C LEU A 145 -29.23 -5.34 4.98
N SER A 146 -28.85 -5.99 3.88
CA SER A 146 -29.81 -6.49 2.88
C SER A 146 -30.42 -7.85 3.22
N HIS A 147 -29.80 -8.64 4.11
CA HIS A 147 -30.21 -10.03 4.40
C HIS A 147 -30.71 -10.28 5.83
N SER A 148 -30.87 -9.25 6.66
CA SER A 148 -31.26 -9.43 8.06
C SER A 148 -32.59 -8.78 8.37
N LYS A 149 -33.68 -9.56 8.28
CA LYS A 149 -34.96 -9.20 8.93
C LYS A 149 -34.94 -9.40 10.44
N ASP A 150 -33.93 -10.09 10.98
CA ASP A 150 -33.71 -10.27 12.42
C ASP A 150 -32.20 -10.24 12.70
N ALA A 151 -31.66 -9.06 13.07
CA ALA A 151 -30.28 -8.97 13.53
C ALA A 151 -30.26 -9.19 15.05
N PRO A 152 -29.48 -10.15 15.58
CA PRO A 152 -29.13 -10.11 16.99
C PRO A 152 -28.31 -8.84 17.23
N ARG A 153 -28.60 -8.13 18.32
CA ARG A 153 -27.78 -7.02 18.81
C ARG A 153 -26.46 -7.61 19.28
N ASP A 154 -25.48 -7.73 18.39
CA ASP A 154 -24.10 -7.98 18.79
C ASP A 154 -23.70 -6.83 19.73
N THR A 155 -23.31 -7.18 20.94
CA THR A 155 -22.96 -6.20 21.97
C THR A 155 -21.72 -5.42 21.55
N LEU A 156 -21.61 -4.17 22.00
CA LEU A 156 -20.46 -3.30 21.71
C LEU A 156 -19.11 -4.01 21.99
N ASP A 157 -19.09 -4.92 22.97
CA ASP A 157 -17.92 -5.73 23.33
C ASP A 157 -17.42 -6.69 22.23
N GLU A 158 -18.31 -7.22 21.39
CA GLU A 158 -17.92 -8.12 20.29
C GLU A 158 -17.33 -7.35 19.11
N ILE A 159 -17.85 -6.14 18.85
CA ILE A 159 -17.31 -5.21 17.85
C ILE A 159 -15.90 -4.75 18.25
N TRP A 160 -15.67 -4.55 19.55
CA TRP A 160 -14.35 -4.18 20.09
C TRP A 160 -13.34 -5.34 20.09
N LYS A 161 -13.79 -6.59 20.28
CA LYS A 161 -12.92 -7.78 20.18
C LYS A 161 -12.41 -8.02 18.76
N ILE A 162 -13.21 -7.75 17.73
CA ILE A 162 -12.81 -7.93 16.32
C ILE A 162 -11.75 -6.88 15.92
N ARG A 163 -11.77 -5.67 16.49
CA ARG A 163 -10.73 -4.64 16.27
C ARG A 163 -9.38 -4.99 16.90
N LYS A 164 -9.34 -5.76 18.00
CA LYS A 164 -8.08 -6.18 18.65
C LYS A 164 -7.30 -7.25 17.87
N ILE A 165 -7.95 -7.98 16.97
CA ILE A 165 -7.33 -9.12 16.28
C ILE A 165 -6.60 -8.70 14.98
N ALA A 166 -6.81 -7.45 14.50
CA ALA A 166 -6.36 -7.02 13.17
C ALA A 166 -5.25 -5.96 13.12
N GLY A 167 -4.49 -5.69 14.19
CA GLY A 167 -3.39 -4.73 14.09
C GLY A 167 -2.54 -4.53 15.34
N GLU A 168 -1.54 -5.38 15.52
CA GLU A 168 -0.30 -5.01 16.22
C GLU A 168 0.57 -4.17 15.27
N THR A 169 0.28 -2.88 15.13
CA THR A 169 1.24 -1.88 14.65
C THR A 169 0.84 -0.50 15.15
N ASP A 170 1.75 0.11 15.91
CA ASP A 170 1.88 1.53 16.27
C ASP A 170 0.76 2.20 17.09
N GLN A 171 0.92 2.09 18.41
CA GLN A 171 0.22 2.86 19.44
C GLN A 171 0.76 4.31 19.62
N SER A 172 0.98 5.07 18.53
CA SER A 172 1.54 6.43 18.65
C SER A 172 0.54 7.59 18.50
N ASN A 173 -0.74 7.35 18.19
CA ASN A 173 -1.72 8.43 17.97
C ASN A 173 -3.06 8.19 18.68
N LEU A 174 -3.05 7.98 19.99
CA LEU A 174 -4.26 8.05 20.82
C LEU A 174 -4.21 9.32 21.67
N ILE A 175 -5.09 10.28 21.34
CA ILE A 175 -5.33 11.49 22.12
C ILE A 175 -5.93 11.04 23.47
N ARG A 176 -5.11 11.06 24.52
CA ARG A 176 -5.57 10.95 25.91
C ARG A 176 -6.18 12.29 26.31
N ILE A 177 -7.51 12.36 26.35
CA ILE A 177 -8.24 13.45 26.99
C ILE A 177 -8.35 13.09 28.48
N SER A 178 -7.42 13.60 29.28
CA SER A 178 -7.52 13.61 30.75
C SER A 178 -8.29 14.85 31.18
N LEU A 179 -9.51 14.66 31.68
CA LEU A 179 -10.27 15.71 32.35
C LEU A 179 -10.05 15.56 33.86
N GLU A 180 -9.07 16.28 34.39
CA GLU A 180 -9.01 16.62 35.82
C GLU A 180 -9.89 17.86 36.06
N PRO A 181 -10.70 17.90 37.14
CA PRO A 181 -11.47 19.08 37.48
C PRO A 181 -10.67 19.95 38.46
N ASP A 182 -10.17 21.09 37.99
CA ASP A 182 -9.52 22.10 38.82
C ASP A 182 -10.36 23.39 38.88
N SER A 183 -11.05 23.58 40.02
CA SER A 183 -11.41 24.85 40.70
C SER A 183 -12.33 25.89 40.02
N PRO A 184 -12.86 26.93 40.73
CA PRO A 184 -12.99 27.16 42.18
C PRO A 184 -14.41 27.56 42.66
N ALA A 185 -14.57 27.59 43.99
CA ALA A 185 -15.67 28.20 44.73
C ALA A 185 -15.87 29.71 44.45
N LYS A 186 -17.13 30.19 44.49
CA LYS A 186 -17.60 31.36 45.29
C LYS A 186 -18.99 31.90 44.86
N ILE A 187 -19.87 32.09 45.88
CA ILE A 187 -20.79 33.24 46.21
C ILE A 187 -21.86 33.57 45.13
N GLU A 188 -23.18 33.66 45.39
CA GLU A 188 -23.97 34.68 46.13
C GLU A 188 -25.42 34.14 46.24
N ALA A 189 -25.99 34.04 47.44
CA ALA A 189 -26.93 34.98 48.06
C ALA A 189 -28.33 35.04 47.43
N GLY A 190 -29.29 34.45 48.15
CA GLY A 190 -30.59 35.06 48.43
C GLY A 190 -31.65 35.00 47.34
N GLU A 191 -32.45 33.94 47.35
CA GLU A 191 -33.92 33.97 47.34
C GLU A 191 -34.38 32.51 47.52
N ALA A 192 -35.48 32.28 48.23
CA ALA A 192 -36.03 30.93 48.39
C ALA A 192 -36.57 30.44 47.03
N GLU A 193 -35.68 29.92 46.17
CA GLU A 193 -36.05 29.35 44.88
C GLU A 193 -36.75 28.02 45.11
N PHE A 194 -38.06 28.09 44.99
CA PHE A 194 -38.90 26.92 44.87
C PHE A 194 -38.55 26.18 43.57
N THR A 195 -37.72 25.16 43.67
CA THR A 195 -37.43 24.23 42.58
C THR A 195 -38.70 23.45 42.25
N ASN A 196 -39.27 23.71 41.08
CA ASN A 196 -40.49 23.01 40.66
C ASN A 196 -40.23 21.49 40.63
N PRO A 197 -40.98 20.68 41.39
CA PRO A 197 -40.86 19.22 41.35
C PRO A 197 -41.14 18.72 39.93
N ARG A 198 -40.41 17.68 39.51
CA ARG A 198 -40.67 16.99 38.23
C ARG A 198 -42.12 16.48 38.23
N LEU A 199 -42.78 16.52 37.07
CA LEU A 199 -44.19 16.10 36.88
C LEU A 199 -44.51 14.75 37.53
N ASP A 200 -43.56 13.82 37.44
CA ASP A 200 -43.69 12.44 37.93
C ASP A 200 -43.63 12.34 39.47
N GLU A 201 -43.18 13.40 40.15
CA GLU A 201 -43.02 13.48 41.60
C GLU A 201 -44.15 14.28 42.30
N ILE A 202 -45.10 14.81 41.52
CA ILE A 202 -46.25 15.57 42.03
C ILE A 202 -47.35 14.59 42.46
N THR A 203 -47.33 14.18 43.73
CA THR A 203 -48.43 13.45 44.37
C THR A 203 -49.42 14.39 45.04
N ILE A 204 -50.68 13.97 45.17
CA ILE A 204 -51.75 14.75 45.83
C ILE A 204 -51.35 15.12 47.27
N GLU A 205 -50.66 14.23 47.96
CA GLU A 205 -50.16 14.42 49.33
C GLU A 205 -49.09 15.52 49.40
N ARG A 206 -48.18 15.60 48.42
CA ARG A 206 -47.17 16.67 48.33
C ARG A 206 -47.79 18.02 47.96
N LEU A 207 -48.79 18.03 47.09
CA LEU A 207 -49.52 19.26 46.74
C LEU A 207 -50.19 19.92 47.96
N GLN A 208 -50.64 19.14 48.94
CA GLN A 208 -51.23 19.67 50.19
C GLN A 208 -50.19 20.33 51.12
N THR A 209 -48.91 19.98 50.97
CA THR A 209 -47.83 20.55 51.79
C THR A 209 -47.23 21.85 51.23
N TYR A 210 -47.57 22.21 49.98
CA TYR A 210 -47.05 23.43 49.35
C TYR A 210 -47.86 24.67 49.70
N SER A 211 -47.16 25.77 49.93
CA SER A 211 -47.78 27.07 50.11
C SER A 211 -48.45 27.56 48.82
N GLY A 212 -49.42 28.48 48.93
CA GLY A 212 -50.18 28.96 47.76
C GLY A 212 -49.32 29.60 46.66
N SER A 213 -48.19 30.22 47.01
CA SER A 213 -47.22 30.78 46.04
C SER A 213 -46.46 29.69 45.28
N GLN A 214 -46.07 28.63 45.97
CA GLN A 214 -45.39 27.45 45.41
C GLN A 214 -46.31 26.68 44.46
N LEU A 215 -47.57 26.46 44.86
CA LEU A 215 -48.57 25.86 43.98
C LEU A 215 -48.80 26.70 42.71
N LYS A 216 -48.83 28.03 42.84
CA LYS A 216 -48.94 28.94 41.69
C LYS A 216 -47.73 28.82 40.74
N GLN A 217 -46.54 28.58 41.26
CA GLN A 217 -45.31 28.43 40.46
C GLN A 217 -45.23 27.06 39.77
N ILE A 218 -45.65 25.97 40.43
CA ILE A 218 -45.86 24.65 39.79
C ILE A 218 -46.89 24.77 38.68
N VAL A 219 -48.04 25.39 38.95
CA VAL A 219 -49.10 25.52 37.93
C VAL A 219 -48.59 26.36 36.75
N LYS A 220 -47.80 27.41 37.01
CA LYS A 220 -47.20 28.22 35.94
C LYS A 220 -46.21 27.41 35.08
N SER A 221 -45.32 26.62 35.68
CA SER A 221 -44.39 25.77 34.92
C SER A 221 -45.10 24.66 34.18
N LEU A 222 -46.10 24.02 34.79
CA LEU A 222 -46.94 23.02 34.12
C LEU A 222 -47.70 23.63 32.94
N CYS A 223 -48.19 24.87 33.07
CA CYS A 223 -48.81 25.58 31.96
C CYS A 223 -47.80 25.97 30.86
N GLU A 224 -46.57 26.34 31.21
CA GLU A 224 -45.49 26.62 30.27
C GLU A 224 -45.05 25.35 29.53
N GLU A 225 -44.90 24.23 30.25
CA GLU A 225 -44.56 22.93 29.68
C GLU A 225 -45.69 22.37 28.82
N ALA A 226 -46.95 22.50 29.26
CA ALA A 226 -48.11 22.17 28.43
C ALA A 226 -48.18 23.05 27.17
N ARG A 227 -47.80 24.33 27.25
CA ARG A 227 -47.65 25.20 26.07
C ARG A 227 -46.52 24.73 25.17
N HIS A 228 -45.36 24.37 25.71
CA HIS A 228 -44.24 23.85 24.93
C HIS A 228 -44.61 22.53 24.23
N LEU A 229 -45.24 21.60 24.94
CA LEU A 229 -45.75 20.36 24.37
C LEU A 229 -46.85 20.61 23.32
N SER A 230 -47.71 21.62 23.53
CA SER A 230 -48.70 22.03 22.54
C SER A 230 -48.05 22.63 21.27
N ILE A 231 -47.01 23.45 21.43
CA ILE A 231 -46.22 23.99 20.32
C ILE A 231 -45.52 22.85 19.57
N ILE A 232 -44.85 21.94 20.29
CA ILE A 232 -44.20 20.77 19.69
C ILE A 232 -45.22 19.90 18.95
N ALA A 233 -46.36 19.59 19.58
CA ALA A 233 -47.43 18.81 18.96
C ALA A 233 -48.02 19.51 17.72
N SER A 234 -48.09 20.85 17.71
CA SER A 234 -48.54 21.62 16.53
C SER A 234 -47.50 21.62 15.39
N GLN A 235 -46.21 21.53 15.71
CA GLN A 235 -45.11 21.52 14.73
C GLN A 235 -44.75 20.12 14.24
N LEU A 236 -45.08 19.08 15.01
CA LEU A 236 -44.77 17.68 14.70
C LEU A 236 -45.34 17.21 13.34
N PRO A 237 -46.57 17.56 12.95
CA PRO A 237 -47.10 17.23 11.62
C PRO A 237 -46.27 17.85 10.50
N ALA A 238 -45.90 19.13 10.62
CA ALA A 238 -45.09 19.83 9.62
C ALA A 238 -43.68 19.23 9.51
N MET A 239 -43.07 18.85 10.65
CA MET A 239 -41.78 18.14 10.65
C MET A 239 -41.88 16.74 10.03
N ARG A 240 -42.95 15.99 10.31
CA ARG A 240 -43.21 14.69 9.66
C ARG A 240 -43.41 14.85 8.15
N GLU A 241 -44.17 15.85 7.73
CA GLU A 241 -44.39 16.15 6.32
C GLU A 241 -43.08 16.49 5.60
N ASN A 242 -42.24 17.34 6.21
CA ASN A 242 -40.92 17.67 5.68
C ASN A 242 -40.01 16.42 5.58
N LEU A 243 -40.03 15.55 6.59
CA LEU A 243 -39.29 14.30 6.56
C LEU A 243 -39.80 13.39 5.43
N THR A 244 -41.11 13.24 5.26
CA THR A 244 -41.68 12.45 4.17
C THR A 244 -41.32 13.01 2.79
N GLN A 245 -41.37 14.34 2.61
CA GLN A 245 -40.94 14.99 1.37
C GLN A 245 -39.46 14.76 1.08
N ASN A 246 -38.60 14.77 2.11
CA ASN A 246 -37.17 14.50 1.93
C ASN A 246 -36.89 13.03 1.59
N ILE A 247 -37.63 12.10 2.19
CA ILE A 247 -37.58 10.66 1.84
C ILE A 247 -37.99 10.47 0.38
N GLU A 248 -39.06 11.13 -0.06
CA GLU A 248 -39.56 11.03 -1.43
C GLU A 248 -38.58 11.63 -2.45
N LYS A 249 -38.00 12.82 -2.16
CA LYS A 249 -36.91 13.40 -2.96
C LYS A 249 -35.72 12.45 -3.10
N ARG A 250 -35.32 11.80 -2.01
CA ARG A 250 -34.22 10.83 -2.02
C ARG A 250 -34.56 9.61 -2.88
N ARG A 251 -35.78 9.09 -2.76
CA ARG A 251 -36.26 7.95 -3.57
C ARG A 251 -36.30 8.29 -5.06
N ASN A 252 -36.75 9.49 -5.42
CA ASN A 252 -36.77 9.95 -6.81
C ASN A 252 -35.35 10.10 -7.38
N LEU A 253 -34.40 10.61 -6.60
CA LEU A 253 -32.99 10.68 -7.00
C LEU A 253 -32.38 9.29 -7.19
N GLU A 254 -32.71 8.34 -6.32
CA GLU A 254 -32.25 6.95 -6.44
C GLU A 254 -32.78 6.28 -7.71
N ILE A 255 -34.08 6.44 -8.00
CA ILE A 255 -34.70 5.93 -9.23
C ILE A 255 -34.06 6.57 -10.48
N SER A 256 -33.86 7.90 -10.47
CA SER A 256 -33.21 8.59 -11.60
C SER A 256 -31.78 8.11 -11.82
N SER A 257 -31.01 7.95 -10.75
CA SER A 257 -29.65 7.42 -10.83
C SER A 257 -29.64 5.97 -11.33
N GLN A 258 -30.60 5.15 -10.91
CA GLN A 258 -30.70 3.77 -11.36
C GLN A 258 -31.00 3.71 -12.87
N ASN A 259 -31.98 4.48 -13.34
CA ASN A 259 -32.32 4.56 -14.77
C ASN A 259 -31.13 5.04 -15.62
N GLU A 260 -30.37 6.03 -15.16
CA GLU A 260 -29.15 6.46 -15.87
C GLU A 260 -28.08 5.36 -15.93
N THR A 261 -27.93 4.57 -14.86
CA THR A 261 -26.98 3.46 -14.86
C THR A 261 -27.43 2.31 -15.76
N GLU A 262 -28.73 2.04 -15.84
CA GLU A 262 -29.30 1.03 -16.75
C GLU A 262 -29.15 1.47 -18.20
N GLY A 263 -29.47 2.72 -18.54
CA GLY A 263 -29.27 3.25 -19.89
C GLY A 263 -27.80 3.22 -20.34
N LYS A 264 -26.85 3.51 -19.44
CA LYS A 264 -25.42 3.38 -19.74
C LYS A 264 -24.97 1.93 -19.91
N LYS A 265 -25.55 0.99 -19.15
CA LYS A 265 -25.30 -0.45 -19.33
C LYS A 265 -25.79 -0.93 -20.70
N GLU A 266 -26.98 -0.52 -21.12
CA GLU A 266 -27.53 -0.87 -22.45
C GLU A 266 -26.69 -0.30 -23.60
N GLN A 267 -26.23 0.94 -23.47
CA GLN A 267 -25.29 1.51 -24.46
C GLN A 267 -23.98 0.74 -24.51
N TRP A 268 -23.45 0.33 -23.36
CA TRP A 268 -22.22 -0.45 -23.28
C TRP A 268 -22.37 -1.83 -23.91
N THR A 269 -23.45 -2.55 -23.61
CA THR A 269 -23.71 -3.88 -24.21
C THR A 269 -23.92 -3.79 -25.73
N SER A 270 -24.60 -2.75 -26.21
CA SER A 270 -24.74 -2.48 -27.65
C SER A 270 -23.38 -2.23 -28.32
N LYS A 271 -22.51 -1.41 -27.71
CA LYS A 271 -21.15 -1.15 -28.23
C LYS A 271 -20.24 -2.36 -28.16
N GLU A 272 -20.38 -3.20 -27.14
CA GLU A 272 -19.63 -4.46 -27.02
C GLU A 272 -20.02 -5.45 -28.12
N LEU A 273 -21.32 -5.55 -28.44
CA LEU A 273 -21.82 -6.34 -29.58
C LEU A 273 -21.26 -5.82 -30.92
N GLU A 274 -21.32 -4.51 -31.18
CA GLU A 274 -20.73 -3.90 -32.38
C GLU A 274 -19.22 -4.21 -32.50
N LEU A 275 -18.48 -4.10 -31.40
CA LEU A 275 -17.04 -4.42 -31.36
C LEU A 275 -16.79 -5.89 -31.69
N HIS A 276 -17.60 -6.79 -31.14
CA HIS A 276 -17.47 -8.22 -31.40
C HIS A 276 -17.74 -8.56 -32.87
N GLU A 277 -18.73 -7.93 -33.51
CA GLU A 277 -18.98 -8.07 -34.94
C GLU A 277 -17.81 -7.55 -35.79
N LEU A 278 -17.26 -6.38 -35.44
CA LEU A 278 -16.09 -5.84 -36.14
C LEU A 278 -14.86 -6.73 -35.99
N GLN A 279 -14.64 -7.31 -34.80
CA GLN A 279 -13.56 -8.28 -34.58
C GLN A 279 -13.76 -9.56 -35.39
N LYS A 280 -15.00 -10.02 -35.54
CA LYS A 280 -15.32 -11.16 -36.40
C LYS A 280 -15.00 -10.85 -37.87
N LYS A 281 -15.46 -9.70 -38.38
CA LYS A 281 -15.14 -9.23 -39.75
C LYS A 281 -13.63 -9.08 -39.98
N LYS A 282 -12.89 -8.55 -39.00
CA LYS A 282 -11.42 -8.46 -39.05
C LYS A 282 -10.77 -9.83 -39.22
N LYS A 283 -11.22 -10.85 -38.45
CA LYS A 283 -10.70 -12.21 -38.57
C LYS A 283 -11.01 -12.84 -39.92
N GLU A 284 -12.22 -12.63 -40.45
CA GLU A 284 -12.61 -13.10 -41.78
C GLU A 284 -11.74 -12.46 -42.87
N LEU A 285 -11.57 -11.14 -42.85
CA LEU A 285 -10.70 -10.43 -43.78
C LEU A 285 -9.22 -10.85 -43.67
N PHE A 286 -8.73 -11.10 -42.46
CA PHE A 286 -7.35 -11.55 -42.26
C PHE A 286 -7.13 -12.97 -42.82
N THR A 287 -8.14 -13.83 -42.72
CA THR A 287 -8.10 -15.18 -43.32
C THR A 287 -8.05 -15.09 -44.85
N ILE A 288 -8.90 -14.23 -45.44
CA ILE A 288 -8.88 -13.96 -46.89
C ILE A 288 -7.53 -13.38 -47.33
N LEU A 289 -6.94 -12.47 -46.55
CA LEU A 289 -5.62 -11.90 -46.84
C LEU A 289 -4.54 -12.98 -46.87
N ILE A 290 -4.52 -13.88 -45.89
CA ILE A 290 -3.56 -15.00 -45.84
C ILE A 290 -3.73 -15.89 -47.08
N GLU A 291 -4.95 -16.27 -47.43
CA GLU A 291 -5.22 -17.08 -48.64
C GLU A 291 -4.74 -16.39 -49.92
N LYS A 292 -4.99 -15.07 -50.04
CA LYS A 292 -4.51 -14.30 -51.19
C LYS A 292 -2.97 -14.18 -51.21
N GLN A 293 -2.33 -14.05 -50.05
CA GLN A 293 -0.87 -14.01 -49.95
C GLN A 293 -0.23 -15.36 -50.28
N GLU A 294 -0.83 -16.47 -49.86
CA GLU A 294 -0.39 -17.82 -50.25
C GLU A 294 -0.55 -18.05 -51.76
N ASN A 295 -1.67 -17.62 -52.33
CA ASN A 295 -1.88 -17.70 -53.78
C ASN A 295 -0.88 -16.82 -54.56
N ALA A 296 -0.57 -15.62 -54.06
CA ALA A 296 0.48 -14.78 -54.65
C ALA A 296 1.85 -15.47 -54.60
N ARG A 297 2.22 -16.12 -53.49
CA ARG A 297 3.46 -16.90 -53.39
C ARG A 297 3.50 -18.09 -54.35
N LYS A 298 2.38 -18.78 -54.55
CA LYS A 298 2.28 -19.86 -55.55
C LYS A 298 2.54 -19.33 -56.95
N LEU A 299 1.91 -18.22 -57.33
CA LEU A 299 2.12 -17.56 -58.62
C LEU A 299 3.55 -17.03 -58.78
N GLU A 300 4.17 -16.50 -57.74
CA GLU A 300 5.59 -16.09 -57.76
C GLU A 300 6.51 -17.29 -58.01
N ASN A 301 6.27 -18.41 -57.34
CA ASN A 301 7.03 -19.64 -57.56
C ASN A 301 6.84 -20.20 -58.98
N GLU A 302 5.63 -20.14 -59.53
CA GLU A 302 5.36 -20.52 -60.93
C GLU A 302 6.09 -19.60 -61.91
N LEU A 303 6.07 -18.29 -61.65
CA LEU A 303 6.77 -17.29 -62.46
C LEU A 303 8.28 -17.48 -62.44
N ASP A 304 8.87 -17.80 -61.29
CA ASP A 304 10.29 -18.11 -61.18
C ASP A 304 10.64 -19.44 -61.87
N GLY A 305 9.76 -20.43 -61.81
CA GLY A 305 9.87 -21.66 -62.60
C GLY A 305 9.87 -21.39 -64.11
N LEU A 306 8.95 -20.57 -64.60
CA LEU A 306 8.89 -20.17 -66.01
C LEU A 306 10.10 -19.33 -66.43
N LYS A 307 10.61 -18.45 -65.56
CA LYS A 307 11.86 -17.71 -65.82
C LYS A 307 13.07 -18.63 -65.92
N ALA A 308 13.15 -19.65 -65.07
CA ALA A 308 14.22 -20.64 -65.14
C ALA A 308 14.18 -21.38 -66.48
N GLN A 309 12.99 -21.85 -66.89
CA GLN A 309 12.79 -22.49 -68.21
C GLN A 309 13.14 -21.55 -69.37
N SER A 310 12.73 -20.28 -69.31
CA SER A 310 13.11 -19.28 -70.31
C SER A 310 14.63 -19.06 -70.35
N GLY A 311 15.29 -19.08 -69.18
CA GLY A 311 16.75 -19.03 -69.08
C GLY A 311 17.43 -20.23 -69.71
N ASP A 312 16.90 -21.44 -69.49
CA ASP A 312 17.38 -22.67 -70.14
C ASP A 312 17.23 -22.61 -71.65
N LEU A 313 16.04 -22.22 -72.15
CA LEU A 313 15.80 -22.05 -73.58
C LEU A 313 16.71 -20.99 -74.21
N LYS A 314 17.01 -19.89 -73.50
CA LYS A 314 17.97 -18.88 -73.98
C LYS A 314 19.39 -19.44 -74.06
N ARG A 315 19.82 -20.23 -73.08
CA ARG A 315 21.13 -20.91 -73.12
C ARG A 315 21.21 -21.89 -74.28
N GLU A 316 20.14 -22.64 -74.52
CA GLU A 316 20.06 -23.57 -75.64
C GLU A 316 20.05 -22.85 -76.99
N ASN A 317 19.33 -21.72 -77.10
CA ASN A 317 19.35 -20.90 -78.30
C ASN A 317 20.74 -20.30 -78.58
N LEU A 318 21.44 -19.80 -77.55
CA LEU A 318 22.84 -19.34 -77.67
C LEU A 318 23.77 -20.47 -78.12
N ARG A 319 23.57 -21.69 -77.60
CA ARG A 319 24.31 -22.87 -78.05
C ARG A 319 24.04 -23.17 -79.52
N LEU A 320 22.77 -23.11 -79.95
CA LEU A 320 22.39 -23.32 -81.35
C LEU A 320 22.93 -22.23 -82.27
N GLU A 321 22.98 -20.97 -81.83
CA GLU A 321 23.63 -19.88 -82.56
C GLU A 321 25.13 -20.11 -82.70
N ALA A 322 25.82 -20.55 -81.63
CA ALA A 322 27.23 -20.92 -81.69
C ALA A 322 27.48 -22.10 -82.65
N GLU A 323 26.62 -23.13 -82.61
CA GLU A 323 26.68 -24.25 -83.57
C GLU A 323 26.42 -23.77 -85.02
N LYS A 324 25.54 -22.79 -85.23
CA LYS A 324 25.33 -22.18 -86.55
C LYS A 324 26.56 -21.42 -87.03
N MET A 325 27.19 -20.60 -86.19
CA MET A 325 28.42 -19.90 -86.57
C MET A 325 29.52 -20.89 -86.92
N TYR A 326 29.71 -21.94 -86.12
CA TYR A 326 30.68 -22.99 -86.42
C TYR A 326 30.42 -23.68 -87.76
N ARG A 327 29.14 -23.93 -88.10
CA ARG A 327 28.78 -24.48 -89.42
C ARG A 327 29.07 -23.50 -90.56
N GLU A 328 28.88 -22.22 -90.35
CA GLU A 328 29.18 -21.19 -91.35
C GLU A 328 30.70 -21.05 -91.55
N ASP A 329 31.49 -21.11 -90.48
CA ASP A 329 32.96 -21.13 -90.54
C ASP A 329 33.46 -22.35 -91.33
N VAL A 330 32.95 -23.55 -91.01
CA VAL A 330 33.27 -24.78 -91.76
C VAL A 330 32.85 -24.67 -93.22
N ARG A 331 31.74 -23.99 -93.51
CA ARG A 331 31.30 -23.76 -94.89
C ARG A 331 32.24 -22.80 -95.63
N GLN A 332 32.69 -21.73 -94.99
CA GLN A 332 33.68 -20.80 -95.57
C GLN A 332 35.01 -21.52 -95.84
N GLU A 333 35.50 -22.33 -94.90
CA GLU A 333 36.69 -23.16 -95.13
C GLU A 333 36.49 -24.10 -96.32
N LEU A 334 35.30 -24.69 -96.46
CA LEU A 334 34.98 -25.57 -97.59
C LEU A 334 34.94 -24.82 -98.92
N GLU A 335 34.35 -23.61 -98.96
CA GLU A 335 34.39 -22.73 -100.14
C GLU A 335 35.84 -22.32 -100.51
N GLU A 336 36.70 -22.06 -99.51
CA GLU A 336 38.13 -21.81 -99.72
C GLU A 336 38.86 -23.05 -100.27
N PHE A 337 38.58 -24.23 -99.71
CA PHE A 337 39.14 -25.49 -100.21
C PHE A 337 38.69 -25.80 -101.64
N GLU A 338 37.42 -25.53 -101.99
CA GLU A 338 36.91 -25.68 -103.35
C GLU A 338 37.58 -24.69 -104.30
N ALA A 339 37.78 -23.43 -103.90
CA ALA A 339 38.52 -22.45 -104.68
C ALA A 339 39.97 -22.89 -104.92
N LEU A 340 40.64 -23.42 -103.88
CA LEU A 340 41.99 -23.96 -103.99
C LEU A 340 42.03 -25.19 -104.90
N ALA A 341 41.05 -26.09 -104.78
CA ALA A 341 40.91 -27.26 -105.65
C ALA A 341 40.75 -26.84 -107.12
N ASN A 342 39.90 -25.85 -107.40
CA ASN A 342 39.74 -25.28 -108.74
C ASN A 342 41.03 -24.66 -109.27
N GLN A 343 41.73 -23.87 -108.44
CA GLN A 343 43.03 -23.29 -108.81
C GLN A 343 44.09 -24.37 -109.10
N THR A 344 44.11 -25.46 -108.33
CA THR A 344 45.01 -26.59 -108.60
C THR A 344 44.61 -27.36 -109.87
N ALA A 345 43.32 -27.47 -110.17
CA ALA A 345 42.83 -28.07 -111.41
C ALA A 345 43.19 -27.23 -112.64
N GLU A 346 43.05 -25.90 -112.57
CA GLU A 346 43.52 -24.96 -113.60
C GLU A 346 45.03 -25.08 -113.79
N ARG A 347 45.81 -25.06 -112.71
CA ARG A 347 47.28 -25.21 -112.79
C ARG A 347 47.70 -26.55 -113.36
N LYS A 348 46.96 -27.62 -113.05
CA LYS A 348 47.14 -28.95 -113.65
C LYS A 348 46.80 -28.94 -115.14
N ALA A 349 45.73 -28.24 -115.55
CA ALA A 349 45.38 -28.09 -116.96
C ALA A 349 46.43 -27.28 -117.73
N GLU A 350 46.96 -26.20 -117.15
CA GLU A 350 48.08 -25.44 -117.72
C GLU A 350 49.35 -26.28 -117.86
N LEU A 351 49.71 -27.04 -116.82
CA LEU A 351 50.85 -27.95 -116.86
C LEU A 351 50.66 -29.03 -117.92
N LYS A 352 49.44 -29.56 -118.05
CA LYS A 352 49.11 -30.54 -119.10
C LYS A 352 49.23 -29.93 -120.49
N ALA A 353 48.72 -28.71 -120.70
CA ALA A 353 48.87 -27.98 -121.95
C ALA A 353 50.35 -27.72 -122.29
N LYS A 354 51.18 -27.37 -121.31
CA LYS A 354 52.64 -27.21 -121.48
C LYS A 354 53.32 -28.54 -121.83
N VAL A 355 52.91 -29.65 -121.24
CA VAL A 355 53.41 -30.98 -121.55
C VAL A 355 52.98 -31.41 -122.95
N ASP A 356 51.73 -31.15 -123.34
CA ASP A 356 51.20 -31.44 -124.67
C ASP A 356 51.91 -30.59 -125.74
N GLN A 357 52.16 -29.31 -125.45
CA GLN A 357 52.97 -28.43 -126.29
C GLN A 357 54.41 -28.94 -126.43
N ALA A 358 55.06 -29.33 -125.33
CA ALA A 358 56.41 -29.91 -125.37
C ALA A 358 56.44 -31.22 -126.15
N HIS A 359 55.39 -32.05 -126.04
CA HIS A 359 55.23 -33.25 -126.86
C HIS A 359 55.04 -32.93 -128.35
N GLN A 360 54.31 -31.86 -128.67
CA GLN A 360 54.12 -31.40 -130.03
C GLN A 360 55.42 -30.85 -130.63
N GLU A 361 56.15 -30.03 -129.89
CA GLU A 361 57.49 -29.53 -130.27
C GLU A 361 58.49 -30.68 -130.45
N LEU A 362 58.44 -31.69 -129.59
CA LEU A 362 59.27 -32.89 -129.69
C LEU A 362 58.87 -33.76 -130.90
N ASN A 363 57.58 -33.86 -131.22
CA ASN A 363 57.10 -34.52 -132.43
C ASN A 363 57.48 -33.75 -133.69
N GLU A 364 57.43 -32.42 -133.68
CA GLU A 364 57.91 -31.59 -134.78
C GLU A 364 59.42 -31.72 -134.96
N ALA A 365 60.19 -31.74 -133.87
CA ALA A 365 61.62 -32.04 -133.92
C ALA A 365 61.88 -33.46 -134.44
N HIS A 366 61.07 -34.44 -134.05
CA HIS A 366 61.14 -35.81 -134.56
C HIS A 366 60.80 -35.85 -136.06
N GLN A 367 59.82 -35.10 -136.53
CA GLN A 367 59.49 -34.99 -137.96
C GLN A 367 60.59 -34.27 -138.76
N ARG A 368 61.23 -33.23 -138.19
CA ARG A 368 62.42 -32.60 -138.79
C ARG A 368 63.60 -33.56 -138.85
N ASN A 369 63.78 -34.39 -137.84
CA ASN A 369 64.79 -35.44 -137.87
C ASN A 369 64.44 -36.54 -138.88
N LEU A 370 63.16 -36.87 -139.06
CA LEU A 370 62.70 -37.81 -140.09
C LEU A 370 62.94 -37.25 -141.50
N SER A 371 62.71 -35.96 -141.75
CA SER A 371 63.01 -35.34 -143.05
C SER A 371 64.52 -35.20 -143.29
N GLN A 372 65.33 -34.98 -142.24
CA GLN A 372 66.80 -35.12 -142.34
C GLN A 372 67.24 -36.56 -142.63
N ILE A 373 66.57 -37.56 -142.04
CA ILE A 373 66.80 -38.97 -142.36
C ILE A 373 66.39 -39.28 -143.80
N GLU A 374 65.34 -38.65 -144.35
CA GLU A 374 64.97 -38.78 -145.77
C GLU A 374 65.99 -38.12 -146.70
N HIS A 375 66.51 -36.93 -146.36
CA HIS A 375 67.60 -36.30 -147.09
C HIS A 375 68.88 -37.18 -147.08
N LEU A 376 69.17 -37.81 -145.93
CA LEU A 376 70.27 -38.79 -145.82
C LEU A 376 69.96 -40.12 -146.56
N LYS A 377 68.68 -40.50 -146.74
CA LYS A 377 68.28 -41.65 -147.58
C LYS A 377 68.41 -41.33 -149.07
N GLU A 378 68.19 -40.09 -149.49
CA GLU A 378 68.41 -39.63 -150.87
C GLU A 378 69.91 -39.56 -151.19
N GLU A 379 70.74 -39.05 -150.28
CA GLU A 379 72.22 -39.14 -150.39
C GLU A 379 72.72 -40.59 -150.36
N LYS A 380 72.09 -41.45 -149.56
CA LYS A 380 72.33 -42.90 -149.57
C LYS A 380 71.95 -43.54 -150.90
N SER A 381 70.92 -43.07 -151.61
CA SER A 381 70.54 -43.59 -152.93
C SER A 381 71.59 -43.28 -154.01
N LEU A 382 72.24 -42.11 -153.90
CA LEU A 382 73.34 -41.70 -154.79
C LEU A 382 74.62 -42.51 -154.56
N ILE A 383 74.88 -42.93 -153.32
CA ILE A 383 76.01 -43.79 -152.95
C ILE A 383 75.71 -45.28 -153.23
N LYS A 384 74.44 -45.70 -153.20
CA LYS A 384 73.97 -47.07 -153.53
C LYS A 384 74.13 -47.43 -155.02
N ALA A 385 74.27 -46.45 -155.91
CA ALA A 385 74.65 -46.65 -157.31
C ALA A 385 76.16 -46.86 -157.52
N LYS A 386 77.01 -46.51 -156.52
CA LYS A 386 78.46 -46.68 -156.54
C LYS A 386 78.97 -47.86 -155.69
N LEU A 387 78.08 -48.63 -155.06
CA LEU A 387 78.41 -49.77 -154.20
C LEU A 387 77.63 -51.04 -154.59
N GLY A 388 77.43 -51.24 -155.90
CA GLY A 388 76.98 -52.49 -156.53
C GLY A 388 78.12 -53.48 -156.82
N GLU A 389 79.36 -53.06 -156.61
CA GLU A 389 80.52 -53.93 -156.48
C GLU A 389 80.82 -54.07 -154.98
N VAL A 390 81.06 -55.29 -154.51
CA VAL A 390 81.38 -55.69 -153.12
C VAL A 390 80.18 -56.15 -152.26
N SER A 391 79.68 -57.33 -152.64
CA SER A 391 79.48 -58.52 -151.82
C SER A 391 78.50 -58.48 -150.63
N GLY A 392 77.30 -59.03 -150.84
CA GLY A 392 77.12 -60.48 -150.71
C GLY A 392 77.36 -61.14 -149.35
N ASN A 393 77.09 -60.49 -148.21
CA ASN A 393 77.37 -61.14 -146.92
C ASN A 393 76.52 -60.73 -145.71
N PHE A 394 75.19 -60.63 -145.80
CA PHE A 394 74.42 -60.54 -144.54
C PHE A 394 72.98 -61.06 -144.56
N ASP A 395 72.76 -62.25 -145.10
CA ASP A 395 71.53 -63.07 -144.92
C ASP A 395 71.38 -63.65 -143.48
N GLN A 396 71.93 -63.00 -142.45
CA GLN A 396 71.98 -63.54 -141.08
C GLN A 396 71.34 -62.69 -139.96
N ILE A 397 70.72 -61.54 -140.23
CA ILE A 397 69.90 -60.80 -139.24
C ILE A 397 68.40 -60.85 -139.64
N SER A 398 67.96 -62.02 -140.07
CA SER A 398 66.54 -62.35 -140.33
C SER A 398 65.90 -63.16 -139.17
N LYS A 399 66.63 -63.41 -138.07
CA LYS A 399 66.21 -64.41 -137.05
C LYS A 399 66.21 -63.96 -135.58
N LYS A 400 66.36 -62.68 -135.26
CA LYS A 400 66.20 -62.19 -133.88
C LYS A 400 65.11 -61.13 -133.74
N ASN A 401 63.99 -61.59 -133.20
CA ASN A 401 63.15 -60.88 -132.24
C ASN A 401 62.23 -59.78 -132.79
N ASN A 402 61.07 -60.04 -133.41
CA ASN A 402 60.06 -61.09 -133.18
C ASN A 402 59.68 -61.42 -131.73
N GLU A 403 60.29 -60.77 -130.74
CA GLU A 403 60.10 -61.04 -129.30
C GLU A 403 59.52 -59.84 -128.54
N LEU A 404 59.25 -58.71 -129.22
CA LEU A 404 58.68 -57.49 -128.61
C LEU A 404 57.21 -57.24 -128.99
N LYS A 405 56.57 -58.16 -129.71
CA LYS A 405 55.14 -58.07 -130.08
C LYS A 405 54.18 -58.62 -129.01
N THR A 406 54.70 -59.22 -127.94
CA THR A 406 53.89 -59.86 -126.89
C THR A 406 53.74 -59.04 -125.60
N GLN A 407 54.34 -57.84 -125.50
CA GLN A 407 54.24 -57.01 -124.29
C GLN A 407 53.24 -55.84 -124.36
N LEU A 408 52.61 -55.59 -125.51
CA LEU A 408 51.74 -54.41 -125.68
C LEU A 408 50.24 -54.64 -125.39
N ASN A 409 49.86 -55.86 -124.96
CA ASN A 409 48.46 -56.24 -124.71
C ASN A 409 48.04 -56.26 -123.22
N SER A 410 48.86 -55.79 -122.28
CA SER A 410 48.54 -55.83 -120.83
C SER A 410 48.24 -54.48 -120.17
N LEU A 411 48.21 -53.37 -120.92
CA LEU A 411 47.89 -52.04 -120.38
C LEU A 411 46.67 -51.39 -121.06
N LYS A 412 45.69 -52.21 -121.42
CA LYS A 412 44.35 -51.79 -121.91
C LYS A 412 43.20 -52.14 -120.94
N ALA A 413 43.50 -52.40 -119.66
CA ALA A 413 42.54 -52.89 -118.67
C ALA A 413 42.48 -52.06 -117.37
N LYS A 414 42.66 -50.73 -117.44
CA LYS A 414 42.48 -49.82 -116.30
C LYS A 414 41.81 -48.49 -116.69
N LEU A 415 40.87 -48.51 -117.63
CA LEU A 415 40.07 -47.32 -117.93
C LEU A 415 38.69 -47.71 -118.45
N GLU A 416 37.82 -48.13 -117.54
CA GLU A 416 36.37 -48.09 -117.72
C GLU A 416 35.72 -48.31 -116.34
N ASN A 417 35.22 -47.23 -115.76
CA ASN A 417 34.13 -47.18 -114.78
C ASN A 417 33.76 -45.71 -114.59
N HIS A 418 32.99 -45.17 -115.54
CA HIS A 418 32.45 -43.81 -115.49
C HIS A 418 30.94 -43.81 -115.13
N ASP A 419 30.28 -44.97 -115.03
CA ASP A 419 28.83 -45.04 -114.83
C ASP A 419 28.39 -45.19 -113.36
N GLU A 420 29.29 -45.56 -112.43
CA GLU A 420 28.94 -45.70 -111.00
C GLU A 420 28.92 -44.36 -110.24
N LEU A 421 29.61 -43.32 -110.73
CA LEU A 421 29.71 -42.01 -110.07
C LEU A 421 28.50 -41.09 -110.35
N GLU A 422 27.80 -41.29 -111.47
CA GLU A 422 26.63 -40.48 -111.83
C GLU A 422 25.36 -40.92 -111.08
N GLN A 423 25.27 -42.21 -110.74
CA GLN A 423 24.16 -42.80 -109.97
C GLN A 423 24.21 -42.37 -108.49
N THR A 424 25.41 -42.28 -107.90
CA THR A 424 25.59 -41.84 -106.51
C THR A 424 25.29 -40.35 -106.32
N ASN A 425 25.55 -39.53 -107.34
CA ASN A 425 25.32 -38.08 -107.26
C ASN A 425 23.82 -37.72 -107.38
N LYS A 426 23.04 -38.47 -108.18
CA LYS A 426 21.57 -38.32 -108.26
C LYS A 426 20.84 -38.75 -106.97
N ASN A 427 21.36 -39.75 -106.25
CA ASN A 427 20.80 -40.19 -104.97
C ASN A 427 21.16 -39.24 -103.80
N ALA A 428 22.30 -38.56 -103.85
CA ALA A 428 22.67 -37.53 -102.89
C ALA A 428 21.83 -36.24 -103.05
N LEU A 429 21.49 -35.86 -104.28
CA LEU A 429 20.68 -34.67 -104.56
C LEU A 429 19.21 -34.84 -104.10
N THR A 430 18.66 -36.05 -104.25
CA THR A 430 17.27 -36.38 -103.85
C THR A 430 17.12 -36.50 -102.33
N SER A 431 18.13 -37.00 -101.62
CA SER A 431 18.14 -37.02 -100.14
C SER A 431 18.27 -35.62 -99.53
N PHE A 432 19.06 -34.72 -100.13
CA PHE A 432 19.18 -33.33 -99.67
C PHE A 432 17.86 -32.55 -99.77
N HIS A 433 17.09 -32.72 -100.86
CA HIS A 433 15.79 -32.06 -101.01
C HIS A 433 14.75 -32.54 -99.99
N LEU A 434 14.77 -33.83 -99.63
CA LEU A 434 13.89 -34.39 -98.60
C LEU A 434 14.24 -33.86 -97.20
N GLU A 435 15.54 -33.72 -96.90
CA GLU A 435 16.03 -33.12 -95.65
C GLU A 435 15.69 -31.62 -95.54
N SER A 436 15.64 -30.91 -96.68
CA SER A 436 15.25 -29.50 -96.74
C SER A 436 13.75 -29.29 -96.49
N GLN A 437 12.88 -30.18 -97.00
CA GLN A 437 11.44 -30.11 -96.72
C GLN A 437 11.14 -30.36 -95.24
N LYS A 438 11.79 -31.34 -94.60
CA LYS A 438 11.64 -31.59 -93.17
C LYS A 438 12.09 -30.41 -92.30
N ARG A 439 13.15 -29.70 -92.71
CA ARG A 439 13.59 -28.48 -92.02
C ARG A 439 12.54 -27.37 -92.07
N ASN A 440 11.88 -27.19 -93.21
CA ASN A 440 10.83 -26.19 -93.35
C ASN A 440 9.59 -26.53 -92.50
N GLU A 441 9.18 -27.80 -92.45
CA GLU A 441 8.07 -28.23 -91.58
C GLU A 441 8.36 -28.05 -90.08
N ILE A 442 9.61 -28.31 -89.65
CA ILE A 442 10.04 -28.08 -88.27
C ILE A 442 10.06 -26.58 -87.96
N GLN A 443 10.52 -25.76 -88.90
CA GLN A 443 10.57 -24.30 -88.74
C GLN A 443 9.16 -23.69 -88.60
N GLU A 444 8.18 -24.16 -89.39
CA GLU A 444 6.78 -23.73 -89.23
C GLU A 444 6.19 -24.12 -87.87
N LYS A 445 6.44 -25.36 -87.42
CA LYS A 445 6.00 -25.82 -86.08
C LYS A 445 6.64 -25.01 -84.96
N LEU A 446 7.91 -24.66 -85.10
CA LEU A 446 8.64 -23.85 -84.13
C LEU A 446 8.05 -22.43 -84.05
N ASN A 447 7.78 -21.81 -85.20
CA ASN A 447 7.17 -20.48 -85.26
C ASN A 447 5.78 -20.48 -84.60
N LEU A 448 4.95 -21.50 -84.87
CA LEU A 448 3.63 -21.64 -84.27
C LEU A 448 3.70 -21.75 -82.73
N LEU A 449 4.69 -22.50 -82.21
CA LEU A 449 4.92 -22.63 -80.77
C LEU A 449 5.38 -21.31 -80.12
N VAL A 450 6.24 -20.55 -80.82
CA VAL A 450 6.70 -19.22 -80.38
C VAL A 450 5.51 -18.26 -80.30
N GLU A 451 4.62 -18.26 -81.28
CA GLU A 451 3.40 -17.45 -81.28
C GLU A 451 2.48 -17.79 -80.09
N GLN A 452 2.29 -19.09 -79.80
CA GLN A 452 1.49 -19.54 -78.65
C GLN A 452 2.09 -19.12 -77.31
N LEU A 453 3.41 -19.26 -77.13
CA LEU A 453 4.10 -18.82 -75.92
C LEU A 453 4.02 -17.31 -75.73
N ARG A 454 4.05 -16.54 -76.83
CA ARG A 454 3.92 -15.08 -76.80
C ARG A 454 2.52 -14.68 -76.32
N HIS A 455 1.48 -15.34 -76.83
CA HIS A 455 0.10 -15.09 -76.41
C HIS A 455 -0.12 -15.45 -74.93
N GLN A 456 0.43 -16.58 -74.45
CA GLN A 456 0.35 -16.96 -73.03
C GLN A 456 1.09 -15.96 -72.13
N SER A 457 2.23 -15.42 -72.58
CA SER A 457 2.95 -14.39 -71.84
C SER A 457 2.14 -13.10 -71.71
N GLU A 458 1.39 -12.70 -72.74
CA GLU A 458 0.51 -11.52 -72.70
C GLU A 458 -0.72 -11.73 -71.81
N GLU A 459 -1.33 -12.91 -71.84
CA GLU A 459 -2.42 -13.27 -70.92
C GLU A 459 -1.94 -13.27 -69.45
N LEU A 460 -0.75 -13.83 -69.18
CA LEU A 460 -0.18 -13.80 -67.83
C LEU A 460 0.10 -12.37 -67.35
N LYS A 461 0.59 -11.51 -68.24
CA LYS A 461 0.88 -10.10 -67.93
C LYS A 461 -0.40 -9.33 -67.59
N THR A 462 -1.45 -9.45 -68.41
CA THR A 462 -2.75 -8.79 -68.15
C THR A 462 -3.40 -9.32 -66.86
N ARG A 463 -3.25 -10.62 -66.58
CA ARG A 463 -3.71 -11.21 -65.32
C ARG A 463 -2.92 -10.70 -64.10
N GLN A 464 -1.61 -10.51 -64.24
CA GLN A 464 -0.78 -9.92 -63.19
C GLN A 464 -1.17 -8.45 -62.91
N GLU A 465 -1.44 -7.66 -63.95
CA GLU A 465 -1.89 -6.27 -63.82
C GLU A 465 -3.24 -6.15 -63.10
N SER A 466 -4.21 -7.02 -63.42
CA SER A 466 -5.50 -7.05 -62.71
C SER A 466 -5.38 -7.52 -61.26
N LEU A 467 -4.49 -8.48 -60.95
CA LEU A 467 -4.22 -8.90 -59.57
C LEU A 467 -3.57 -7.77 -58.76
N LEU A 468 -2.70 -6.96 -59.39
CA LEU A 468 -2.09 -5.79 -58.76
C LEU A 468 -3.13 -4.71 -58.42
N SER A 469 -4.08 -4.43 -59.32
CA SER A 469 -5.14 -3.45 -59.03
C SER A 469 -6.02 -3.91 -57.87
N VAL A 470 -6.44 -5.18 -57.86
CA VAL A 470 -7.24 -5.77 -56.77
C VAL A 470 -6.48 -5.76 -55.45
N LYS A 471 -5.17 -6.04 -55.47
CA LYS A 471 -4.32 -5.91 -54.28
C LYS A 471 -4.29 -4.49 -53.75
N GLN A 472 -4.23 -3.50 -54.64
CA GLN A 472 -4.19 -2.08 -54.26
C GLN A 472 -5.53 -1.63 -53.63
N GLU A 473 -6.66 -2.04 -54.20
CA GLU A 473 -8.00 -1.79 -53.64
C GLU A 473 -8.19 -2.47 -52.27
N LEU A 474 -7.77 -3.73 -52.14
CA LEU A 474 -7.79 -4.45 -50.86
C LEU A 474 -6.88 -3.80 -49.83
N SER A 475 -5.71 -3.30 -50.22
CA SER A 475 -4.80 -2.59 -49.32
C SER A 475 -5.39 -1.26 -48.84
N GLN A 476 -6.11 -0.54 -49.71
CA GLN A 476 -6.79 0.70 -49.34
C GLN A 476 -7.96 0.44 -48.39
N SER A 477 -8.78 -0.59 -48.67
CA SER A 477 -9.87 -0.97 -47.76
C SER A 477 -9.38 -1.49 -46.41
N LEU A 478 -8.25 -2.20 -46.37
CA LEU A 478 -7.62 -2.60 -45.12
C LEU A 478 -7.14 -1.38 -44.32
N SER A 479 -6.50 -0.41 -44.97
CA SER A 479 -6.05 0.82 -44.30
C SER A 479 -7.22 1.62 -43.70
N THR A 480 -8.36 1.73 -44.39
CA THR A 480 -9.53 2.42 -43.84
C THR A 480 -10.14 1.65 -42.67
N ILE A 481 -10.20 0.32 -42.74
CA ILE A 481 -10.68 -0.53 -41.64
C ILE A 481 -9.72 -0.45 -40.44
N GLU A 482 -8.41 -0.45 -40.65
CA GLU A 482 -7.43 -0.28 -39.58
C GLU A 482 -7.57 1.07 -38.88
N SER A 483 -7.71 2.17 -39.65
CA SER A 483 -7.93 3.51 -39.09
C SER A 483 -9.23 3.59 -38.27
N THR A 484 -10.31 2.96 -38.74
CA THR A 484 -11.58 2.93 -37.99
C THR A 484 -11.49 2.06 -36.73
N ILE A 485 -10.75 0.95 -36.77
CA ILE A 485 -10.48 0.13 -35.57
C ILE A 485 -9.68 0.94 -34.55
N GLU A 486 -8.61 1.62 -34.96
CA GLU A 486 -7.80 2.46 -34.07
C GLU A 486 -8.65 3.57 -33.43
N ALA A 487 -9.53 4.23 -34.20
CA ALA A 487 -10.44 5.23 -33.67
C ALA A 487 -11.42 4.65 -32.62
N LYS A 488 -11.96 3.44 -32.86
CA LYS A 488 -12.84 2.76 -31.90
C LYS A 488 -12.11 2.23 -30.68
N GLU A 489 -10.86 1.80 -30.82
CA GLU A 489 -10.02 1.41 -29.67
C GLU A 489 -9.73 2.61 -28.76
N GLN A 490 -9.46 3.80 -29.34
CA GLN A 490 -9.32 5.04 -28.58
C GLN A 490 -10.61 5.41 -27.84
N GLU A 491 -11.77 5.30 -28.50
CA GLU A 491 -13.09 5.55 -27.88
C GLU A 491 -13.34 4.60 -26.69
N ILE A 492 -12.99 3.31 -26.81
CA ILE A 492 -13.10 2.32 -25.72
C ILE A 492 -12.16 2.67 -24.56
N ILE A 493 -10.93 3.10 -24.84
CA ILE A 493 -9.98 3.53 -23.79
C ILE A 493 -10.55 4.72 -23.02
N GLU A 494 -11.11 5.70 -23.73
CA GLU A 494 -11.71 6.89 -23.10
C GLU A 494 -12.94 6.53 -22.26
N LEU A 495 -13.84 5.67 -22.77
CA LEU A 495 -15.00 5.19 -22.00
C LEU A 495 -14.57 4.39 -20.76
N ARG A 496 -13.53 3.56 -20.85
CA ARG A 496 -12.96 2.86 -19.68
C ARG A 496 -12.40 3.83 -18.66
N ARG A 497 -11.73 4.90 -19.10
CA ARG A 497 -11.23 5.97 -18.23
C ARG A 497 -12.37 6.66 -17.49
N GLN A 498 -13.44 7.01 -18.19
CA GLN A 498 -14.63 7.65 -17.60
C GLN A 498 -15.37 6.71 -16.63
N LEU A 499 -15.47 5.42 -16.96
CA LEU A 499 -16.08 4.41 -16.09
C LEU A 499 -15.24 4.23 -14.81
N PHE A 500 -13.92 4.17 -14.93
CA PHE A 500 -13.01 4.12 -13.78
C PHE A 500 -13.13 5.37 -12.90
N GLN A 501 -13.16 6.57 -13.49
CA GLN A 501 -13.37 7.81 -12.76
C GLN A 501 -14.72 7.84 -12.03
N SER A 502 -15.80 7.39 -12.69
CA SER A 502 -17.13 7.31 -12.09
C SER A 502 -17.19 6.27 -10.97
N SER A 503 -16.51 5.15 -11.13
CA SER A 503 -16.36 4.12 -10.09
C SER A 503 -15.59 4.65 -8.88
N CYS A 504 -14.49 5.39 -9.08
CA CYS A 504 -13.76 6.05 -8.00
C CYS A 504 -14.65 7.05 -7.26
N LYS A 505 -15.41 7.89 -7.98
CA LYS A 505 -16.39 8.82 -7.37
C LYS A 505 -17.43 8.08 -6.54
N LYS A 506 -17.97 6.96 -7.04
CA LYS A 506 -18.92 6.12 -6.29
C LYS A 506 -18.30 5.60 -5.00
N ILE A 507 -17.09 5.04 -5.05
CA ILE A 507 -16.38 4.54 -3.86
C ILE A 507 -16.17 5.67 -2.85
N THR A 508 -15.74 6.86 -3.29
CA THR A 508 -15.56 8.01 -2.38
C THR A 508 -16.87 8.46 -1.75
N LEU A 509 -17.99 8.45 -2.50
CA LEU A 509 -19.30 8.79 -1.95
C LEU A 509 -19.80 7.73 -0.96
N GLU A 510 -19.56 6.44 -1.23
CA GLU A 510 -19.87 5.36 -0.29
C GLU A 510 -19.07 5.49 1.01
N GLN A 511 -17.78 5.82 0.92
CA GLN A 511 -16.95 6.10 2.10
C GLN A 511 -17.47 7.30 2.90
N VAL A 512 -17.83 8.40 2.22
CA VAL A 512 -18.43 9.57 2.88
C VAL A 512 -19.76 9.21 3.57
N CYS A 513 -20.59 8.38 2.96
CA CYS A 513 -21.83 7.89 3.57
C CYS A 513 -21.57 7.03 4.81
N CYS A 514 -20.55 6.15 4.78
CA CYS A 514 -20.16 5.35 5.95
C CYS A 514 -19.67 6.24 7.09
N VAL A 515 -18.75 7.18 6.80
CA VAL A 515 -18.25 8.14 7.79
C VAL A 515 -19.39 8.98 8.37
N ARG A 516 -20.35 9.40 7.55
CA ARG A 516 -21.52 10.16 8.02
C ARG A 516 -22.41 9.33 8.94
N ALA A 517 -22.63 8.05 8.65
CA ALA A 517 -23.39 7.16 9.51
C ALA A 517 -22.68 6.95 10.87
N ASP A 518 -21.35 6.74 10.85
CA ASP A 518 -20.54 6.61 12.07
C ASP A 518 -20.58 7.89 12.91
N LEU A 519 -20.49 9.07 12.27
CA LEU A 519 -20.62 10.36 12.94
C LEU A 519 -22.00 10.55 13.55
N SER A 520 -23.07 10.18 12.86
CA SER A 520 -24.43 10.22 13.41
C SER A 520 -24.58 9.31 14.64
N GLN A 521 -24.02 8.10 14.60
CA GLN A 521 -24.02 7.19 15.75
C GLN A 521 -23.23 7.78 16.91
N MET A 522 -22.04 8.34 16.67
CA MET A 522 -21.25 8.99 17.72
C MET A 522 -21.97 10.19 18.35
N ILE A 523 -22.69 10.98 17.54
CA ILE A 523 -23.51 12.09 18.06
C ILE A 523 -24.63 11.56 18.97
N GLU A 524 -25.30 10.47 18.58
CA GLU A 524 -26.34 9.82 19.39
C GLU A 524 -25.76 9.27 20.71
N ASP A 525 -24.62 8.59 20.64
CA ASP A 525 -23.93 8.06 21.82
C ASP A 525 -23.47 9.18 22.77
N LEU A 526 -22.91 10.27 22.23
CA LEU A 526 -22.54 11.47 23.01
C LEU A 526 -23.76 12.14 23.63
N SER A 527 -24.88 12.21 22.92
CA SER A 527 -26.13 12.77 23.45
C SER A 527 -26.69 11.90 24.58
N ARG A 528 -26.62 10.58 24.44
CA ARG A 528 -27.00 9.63 25.48
C ARG A 528 -26.10 9.75 26.72
N LEU A 529 -24.78 9.85 26.51
CA LEU A 529 -23.82 10.06 27.60
C LEU A 529 -24.06 11.39 28.32
N HIS A 530 -24.37 12.45 27.56
CA HIS A 530 -24.72 13.75 28.12
C HIS A 530 -25.99 13.69 28.97
N SER A 531 -27.05 13.02 28.49
CA SER A 531 -28.27 12.78 29.28
C SER A 531 -27.98 12.06 30.59
N LEU A 532 -27.17 11.00 30.53
CA LEU A 532 -26.78 10.23 31.72
C LEU A 532 -25.96 11.08 32.71
N HIS A 533 -25.07 11.94 32.22
CA HIS A 533 -24.35 12.89 33.07
C HIS A 533 -25.26 13.94 33.71
N LEU A 534 -26.25 14.46 32.98
CA LEU A 534 -27.24 15.36 33.54
C LEU A 534 -28.06 14.68 34.63
N GLU A 535 -28.54 13.46 34.39
CA GLU A 535 -29.26 12.67 35.39
C GLU A 535 -28.41 12.36 36.62
N SER A 536 -27.14 11.98 36.43
CA SER A 536 -26.21 11.71 37.51
C SER A 536 -25.87 12.97 38.31
N ARG A 537 -25.64 14.10 37.63
CA ARG A 537 -25.41 15.39 38.28
C ARG A 537 -26.62 15.80 39.11
N ASP A 538 -27.82 15.69 38.55
CA ASP A 538 -29.05 16.04 39.26
C ASP A 538 -29.28 15.11 40.46
N ALA A 539 -28.92 13.82 40.37
CA ALA A 539 -28.94 12.90 41.50
C ALA A 539 -27.95 13.32 42.62
N VAL A 540 -26.70 13.63 42.27
CA VAL A 540 -25.69 14.08 43.23
C VAL A 540 -26.08 15.42 43.88
N LEU A 541 -26.65 16.35 43.11
CA LEU A 541 -27.15 17.62 43.66
C LEU A 541 -28.27 17.38 44.67
N ARG A 542 -29.22 16.48 44.37
CA ARG A 542 -30.27 16.10 45.33
C ARG A 542 -29.71 15.47 46.60
N ASP A 543 -28.72 14.59 46.48
CA ASP A 543 -28.07 13.96 47.64
C ASP A 543 -27.30 14.99 48.49
N LEU A 544 -26.61 15.94 47.84
CA LEU A 544 -25.92 17.04 48.52
C LEU A 544 -26.89 17.98 49.21
N GLU A 545 -28.01 18.33 48.57
CA GLU A 545 -29.07 19.14 49.16
C GLU A 545 -29.68 18.44 50.38
N ALA A 546 -29.95 17.13 50.28
CA ALA A 546 -30.44 16.34 51.40
C ALA A 546 -29.43 16.30 52.56
N GLY A 547 -28.15 16.08 52.26
CA GLY A 547 -27.06 16.11 53.24
C GLY A 547 -26.89 17.47 53.91
N ALA A 548 -26.96 18.56 53.13
CA ALA A 548 -26.93 19.93 53.65
C ALA A 548 -28.13 20.19 54.57
N GLY A 549 -29.34 19.78 54.17
CA GLY A 549 -30.53 19.89 55.00
C GLY A 549 -30.42 19.13 56.33
N TYR A 550 -29.79 17.96 56.33
CA TYR A 550 -29.52 17.21 57.56
C TYR A 550 -28.54 17.95 58.49
N LEU A 551 -27.43 18.47 57.94
CA LEU A 551 -26.43 19.21 58.72
C LEU A 551 -27.00 20.50 59.32
N VAL A 552 -27.88 21.21 58.60
CA VAL A 552 -28.56 22.40 59.13
C VAL A 552 -29.43 22.03 60.33
N LYS A 553 -30.28 21.00 60.20
CA LYS A 553 -31.13 20.52 61.31
C LYS A 553 -30.32 20.09 62.52
N GLU A 554 -29.18 19.41 62.31
CA GLU A 554 -28.32 19.00 63.41
C GLU A 554 -27.60 20.20 64.03
N GLY A 555 -27.21 21.19 63.22
CA GLY A 555 -26.67 22.46 63.70
C GLY A 555 -27.67 23.23 64.58
N GLU A 556 -28.95 23.27 64.21
CA GLU A 556 -30.02 23.87 65.02
C GLU A 556 -30.17 23.16 66.38
N LYS A 557 -30.18 21.82 66.39
CA LYS A 557 -30.23 21.06 67.66
C LYS A 557 -29.03 21.34 68.56
N ILE A 558 -27.82 21.39 67.99
CA ILE A 558 -26.61 21.71 68.74
C ILE A 558 -26.71 23.12 69.30
N HIS A 559 -27.25 24.07 68.54
CA HIS A 559 -27.48 25.43 69.00
C HIS A 559 -28.48 25.51 70.16
N GLU A 560 -29.62 24.82 70.07
CA GLU A 560 -30.60 24.73 71.18
C GLU A 560 -30.00 24.08 72.43
N GLN A 561 -29.14 23.06 72.25
CA GLN A 561 -28.44 22.41 73.37
C GLN A 561 -27.40 23.34 73.99
N ALA A 562 -26.70 24.14 73.18
CA ALA A 562 -25.77 25.14 73.67
C ALA A 562 -26.50 26.24 74.46
N GLU A 563 -27.65 26.72 73.99
CA GLU A 563 -28.45 27.72 74.70
C GLU A 563 -28.95 27.18 76.07
N LYS A 564 -29.38 25.91 76.11
CA LYS A 564 -29.73 25.25 77.38
C LYS A 564 -28.53 25.13 78.32
N LEU A 565 -27.34 24.87 77.77
CA LEU A 565 -26.11 24.79 78.56
C LEU A 565 -25.75 26.17 79.13
N ASP A 566 -25.89 27.23 78.35
CA ASP A 566 -25.66 28.61 78.82
C ASP A 566 -26.62 28.97 79.95
N GLN A 567 -27.91 28.62 79.83
CA GLN A 567 -28.89 28.80 80.92
C GLN A 567 -28.52 28.01 82.18
N LEU A 568 -27.95 26.80 82.04
CA LEU A 568 -27.47 26.01 83.18
C LEU A 568 -26.23 26.66 83.81
N ILE A 569 -25.33 27.22 83.02
CA ILE A 569 -24.16 27.97 83.51
C ILE A 569 -24.63 29.17 84.33
N ASP A 570 -25.54 29.99 83.79
CA ASP A 570 -26.11 31.15 84.50
C ASP A 570 -26.81 30.75 85.81
N ALA A 571 -27.51 29.61 85.82
CA ALA A 571 -28.15 29.08 87.01
C ALA A 571 -27.12 28.63 88.06
N VAL A 572 -26.03 27.97 87.64
CA VAL A 572 -24.91 27.60 88.52
C VAL A 572 -24.25 28.84 89.10
N ASP A 573 -23.94 29.85 88.29
CA ASP A 573 -23.34 31.11 88.74
C ASP A 573 -24.22 31.85 89.76
N THR A 574 -25.54 31.82 89.56
CA THR A 574 -26.51 32.36 90.53
C THR A 574 -26.46 31.60 91.85
N LYS A 575 -26.38 30.26 91.80
CA LYS A 575 -26.29 29.43 93.01
C LYS A 575 -24.95 29.56 93.72
N ASP A 576 -23.85 29.72 93.00
CA ASP A 576 -22.55 30.00 93.60
C ASP A 576 -22.55 31.37 94.32
N SER A 577 -23.20 32.37 93.73
CA SER A 577 -23.41 33.68 94.38
C SER A 577 -24.26 33.58 95.67
N GLU A 578 -25.34 32.79 95.65
CA GLU A 578 -26.15 32.50 96.86
C GLU A 578 -25.32 31.77 97.94
N LEU A 579 -24.54 30.75 97.54
CA LEU A 579 -23.66 30.00 98.44
C LEU A 579 -22.61 30.90 99.07
N ASP A 580 -22.01 31.81 98.30
CA ASP A 580 -21.05 32.77 98.83
C ASP A 580 -21.72 33.77 99.79
N GLY A 581 -22.96 34.17 99.51
CA GLY A 581 -23.80 34.93 100.45
C GLY A 581 -24.03 34.18 101.78
N LEU A 582 -24.39 32.90 101.71
CA LEU A 582 -24.59 32.05 102.89
C LEU A 582 -23.29 31.79 103.66
N LYS A 583 -22.17 31.55 102.96
CA LYS A 583 -20.83 31.45 103.57
C LYS A 583 -20.47 32.74 104.31
N GLY A 584 -20.82 33.90 103.74
CA GLY A 584 -20.67 35.21 104.38
C GLY A 584 -21.44 35.29 105.71
N GLN A 585 -22.74 34.98 105.69
CA GLN A 585 -23.58 34.97 106.90
C GLN A 585 -23.11 33.96 107.95
N MET A 586 -22.75 32.75 107.54
CA MET A 586 -22.18 31.73 108.42
C MET A 586 -20.86 32.20 109.07
N GLY A 587 -20.03 32.93 108.31
CA GLY A 587 -18.82 33.56 108.81
C GLY A 587 -19.10 34.60 109.91
N GLU A 588 -20.18 35.37 109.80
CA GLU A 588 -20.58 36.34 110.84
C GLU A 588 -21.12 35.65 112.11
N ILE A 589 -21.92 34.60 111.98
CA ILE A 589 -22.45 33.84 113.12
C ILE A 589 -21.29 33.22 113.92
N LYS A 590 -20.31 32.62 113.23
CA LYS A 590 -19.12 32.03 113.87
C LYS A 590 -18.26 33.06 114.62
N LYS A 591 -18.25 34.34 114.21
CA LYS A 591 -17.51 35.40 114.91
C LYS A 591 -18.15 35.82 116.23
N ARG A 592 -19.47 35.66 116.40
CA ARG A 592 -20.19 36.13 117.60
C ARG A 592 -19.96 35.26 118.83
N ASN A 593 -19.83 33.95 118.65
CA ASN A 593 -19.59 32.99 119.73
C ASN A 593 -18.43 32.06 119.37
N PRO A 594 -17.16 32.47 119.58
CA PRO A 594 -16.05 31.56 119.38
C PRO A 594 -16.15 30.39 120.37
N PRO A 595 -16.02 29.14 119.90
CA PRO A 595 -16.01 27.98 120.79
C PRO A 595 -14.83 28.09 121.76
N TYR A 596 -15.02 27.66 123.00
CA TYR A 596 -13.96 27.67 124.00
C TYR A 596 -12.88 26.66 123.60
N VAL A 597 -11.64 27.11 123.46
CA VAL A 597 -10.51 26.26 123.08
C VAL A 597 -9.71 25.89 124.33
N PRO A 598 -9.67 24.62 124.75
CA PRO A 598 -8.91 24.21 125.91
C PRO A 598 -7.41 24.25 125.62
N GLY A 599 -6.60 24.59 126.62
CA GLY A 599 -5.17 24.32 126.60
C GLY A 599 -4.93 22.81 126.73
N LYS A 600 -4.25 22.24 125.73
CA LYS A 600 -4.10 20.79 125.50
C LYS A 600 -3.53 19.99 126.68
N ASP A 601 -2.85 20.65 127.61
CA ASP A 601 -2.13 20.01 128.71
C ASP A 601 -2.91 19.95 130.04
N ASP A 602 -4.14 20.49 130.08
CA ASP A 602 -4.96 20.48 131.30
C ASP A 602 -6.26 19.71 131.09
N ASN A 603 -6.36 18.55 131.72
CA ASN A 603 -7.54 17.70 131.71
C ASN A 603 -8.78 18.42 132.26
N ILE A 604 -8.59 19.36 133.19
CA ILE A 604 -9.68 20.18 133.75
C ILE A 604 -10.20 21.16 132.70
N ASP A 605 -9.30 21.72 131.89
CA ASP A 605 -9.62 22.68 130.84
C ASP A 605 -10.33 22.01 129.66
N ILE A 606 -9.88 20.81 129.28
CA ILE A 606 -10.54 19.97 128.26
C ILE A 606 -11.96 19.63 128.71
N ALA A 607 -12.13 19.18 129.96
CA ALA A 607 -13.45 18.87 130.49
C ALA A 607 -14.34 20.12 130.63
N LEU A 608 -13.75 21.30 130.90
CA LEU A 608 -14.47 22.57 130.89
C LEU A 608 -14.86 22.98 129.47
N ALA A 609 -14.00 22.80 128.48
CA ALA A 609 -14.29 23.08 127.08
C ALA A 609 -15.41 22.18 126.54
N ASP A 610 -15.35 20.88 126.84
CA ASP A 610 -16.39 19.94 126.48
C ASP A 610 -17.72 20.34 127.13
N PHE A 611 -17.70 20.76 128.40
CA PHE A 611 -18.88 21.27 129.09
C PHE A 611 -19.43 22.56 128.45
N LEU A 612 -18.58 23.55 128.14
CA LEU A 612 -19.00 24.84 127.57
C LEU A 612 -19.50 24.70 126.12
N ASN A 613 -18.81 23.91 125.30
CA ASN A 613 -19.12 23.75 123.88
C ASN A 613 -20.29 22.80 123.61
N SER A 614 -20.61 21.89 124.53
CA SER A 614 -21.75 20.97 124.37
C SER A 614 -23.10 21.58 124.76
N ARG A 615 -23.14 22.73 125.44
CA ARG A 615 -24.40 23.41 125.78
C ARG A 615 -25.04 24.04 124.55
N GLN A 616 -26.35 23.85 124.42
CA GLN A 616 -27.16 24.54 123.39
C GLN A 616 -27.22 26.05 123.61
N VAL A 617 -27.13 26.49 124.87
CA VAL A 617 -27.12 27.90 125.26
C VAL A 617 -25.72 28.24 125.77
N PRO A 618 -24.98 29.16 125.12
CA PRO A 618 -23.65 29.55 125.56
C PRO A 618 -23.74 30.24 126.93
N VAL A 619 -22.81 29.89 127.82
CA VAL A 619 -22.72 30.54 129.14
C VAL A 619 -22.30 32.01 128.93
N PRO A 620 -23.10 33.00 129.37
CA PRO A 620 -22.84 34.40 129.09
C PRO A 620 -21.60 34.94 129.82
N VAL A 621 -21.26 34.37 130.96
CA VAL A 621 -20.06 34.73 131.73
C VAL A 621 -18.90 33.82 131.30
N GLN A 622 -17.84 34.43 130.79
CA GLN A 622 -16.67 33.69 130.30
C GLN A 622 -15.88 33.07 131.46
N PHE A 623 -15.41 31.85 131.23
CA PHE A 623 -14.34 31.25 132.02
C PHE A 623 -13.01 31.65 131.40
N VAL A 624 -12.13 32.27 132.20
CA VAL A 624 -10.78 32.61 131.77
C VAL A 624 -9.81 31.79 132.60
N ARG A 625 -9.10 30.86 131.96
CA ARG A 625 -8.06 30.06 132.61
C ARG A 625 -6.95 30.98 133.12
N GLN A 626 -6.59 30.83 134.39
CA GLN A 626 -5.47 31.54 135.01
C GLN A 626 -4.27 30.59 135.16
N GLU A 627 -4.49 29.44 135.79
CA GLU A 627 -3.51 28.39 136.04
C GLU A 627 -4.20 27.02 135.92
N PRO A 628 -3.47 25.89 135.77
CA PRO A 628 -4.09 24.56 135.78
C PRO A 628 -4.93 24.35 137.04
N GLY A 629 -6.23 24.09 136.88
CA GLY A 629 -7.18 23.99 137.99
C GLY A 629 -7.58 25.31 138.66
N SER A 630 -7.15 26.47 138.18
CA SER A 630 -7.59 27.79 138.67
C SER A 630 -8.13 28.65 137.53
N TYR A 631 -9.42 29.01 137.64
CA TYR A 631 -10.16 29.71 136.60
C TYR A 631 -10.75 30.99 137.16
N LEU A 632 -10.90 31.99 136.32
CA LEU A 632 -11.66 33.18 136.62
C LEU A 632 -13.05 33.02 135.99
N PHE A 633 -14.08 32.94 136.83
CA PHE A 633 -15.47 32.95 136.39
C PHE A 633 -16.05 34.34 136.63
N GLY A 634 -16.17 35.12 135.57
CA GLY A 634 -16.54 36.53 135.65
C GLY A 634 -15.50 37.32 136.47
N THR A 635 -15.89 37.74 137.68
CA THR A 635 -14.97 38.44 138.61
C THR A 635 -14.38 37.55 139.71
N ARG A 636 -14.80 36.28 139.81
CA ARG A 636 -14.40 35.38 140.90
C ARG A 636 -13.32 34.40 140.47
N LYS A 637 -12.23 34.34 141.23
CA LYS A 637 -11.24 33.27 141.11
C LYS A 637 -11.80 32.01 141.77
N ILE A 638 -11.93 30.95 140.98
CA ILE A 638 -12.40 29.64 141.38
C ILE A 638 -11.32 28.60 141.16
N ASN A 639 -11.29 27.59 142.02
CA ASN A 639 -10.42 26.43 141.83
C ASN A 639 -11.29 25.23 141.47
N MET A 640 -10.92 24.53 140.41
CA MET A 640 -11.64 23.41 139.85
C MET A 640 -10.79 22.14 140.00
N LYS A 641 -11.43 21.01 140.23
CA LYS A 641 -10.80 19.70 140.17
C LYS A 641 -11.76 18.71 139.53
N ILE A 642 -11.22 17.62 138.98
CA ILE A 642 -12.02 16.48 138.53
C ILE A 642 -12.06 15.46 139.66
N GLU A 643 -13.26 15.08 140.08
CA GLU A 643 -13.48 14.01 141.07
C GLU A 643 -14.57 13.09 140.52
N ASN A 644 -14.29 11.78 140.43
CA ASN A 644 -15.19 10.79 139.83
C ASN A 644 -15.69 11.17 138.41
N ASN A 645 -14.78 11.65 137.55
CA ASN A 645 -15.08 12.15 136.20
C ASN A 645 -16.09 13.31 136.14
N ARG A 646 -16.40 13.96 137.26
CA ARG A 646 -17.25 15.16 137.31
C ARG A 646 -16.40 16.36 137.67
N LEU A 647 -16.67 17.45 136.97
CA LEU A 647 -15.99 18.72 137.17
C LEU A 647 -16.64 19.42 138.36
N ILE A 648 -15.86 19.63 139.42
CA ILE A 648 -16.33 20.24 140.66
C ILE A 648 -15.52 21.49 141.00
N VAL A 649 -16.21 22.50 141.52
CA VAL A 649 -15.68 23.82 141.84
C VAL A 649 -15.60 23.97 143.36
N ARG A 650 -14.45 24.40 143.86
CA ARG A 650 -14.23 24.69 145.29
C ARG A 650 -14.74 26.09 145.64
N ILE A 651 -15.68 26.19 146.58
CA ILE A 651 -16.28 27.46 146.99
C ILE A 651 -16.47 27.46 148.52
N GLY A 652 -15.99 28.50 149.20
CA GLY A 652 -16.43 28.85 150.56
C GLY A 652 -16.37 27.74 151.64
N GLY A 653 -15.50 26.73 151.50
CA GLY A 653 -15.36 25.62 152.45
C GLY A 653 -15.86 24.26 151.96
N GLY A 654 -16.50 24.16 150.78
CA GLY A 654 -16.95 22.91 150.16
C GLY A 654 -16.65 22.81 148.65
N PHE A 655 -17.15 21.75 148.01
CA PHE A 655 -17.12 21.53 146.56
C PHE A 655 -18.55 21.40 146.01
N THR A 656 -18.84 21.99 144.86
CA THR A 656 -20.13 21.87 144.13
C THR A 656 -19.87 21.46 142.68
N GLY A 657 -20.86 20.87 142.00
CA GLY A 657 -20.75 20.53 140.57
C GLY A 657 -20.66 21.78 139.69
N ILE A 658 -20.02 21.67 138.53
CA ILE A 658 -19.89 22.80 137.58
C ILE A 658 -21.25 23.32 137.08
N GLU A 659 -22.23 22.43 136.88
CA GLU A 659 -23.59 22.79 136.46
C GLU A 659 -24.27 23.67 137.51
N GLU A 660 -24.32 23.16 138.75
CA GLU A 660 -24.90 23.86 139.89
C GLU A 660 -24.16 25.19 140.17
N PHE A 661 -22.84 25.20 140.01
CA PHE A 661 -22.04 26.42 140.11
C PHE A 661 -22.45 27.47 139.07
N VAL A 662 -22.51 27.10 137.79
CA VAL A 662 -22.89 28.04 136.73
C VAL A 662 -24.30 28.56 136.97
N ASP A 663 -25.25 27.70 137.33
CA ASP A 663 -26.64 28.13 137.50
C ASP A 663 -26.83 29.08 138.70
N ILE A 664 -26.11 28.86 139.80
CA ILE A 664 -26.18 29.73 140.99
C ILE A 664 -25.42 31.05 140.77
N TYR A 665 -24.22 30.99 140.20
CA TYR A 665 -23.31 32.14 140.17
C TYR A 665 -23.38 32.96 138.89
N THR A 666 -23.92 32.44 137.79
CA THR A 666 -24.08 33.22 136.55
C THR A 666 -24.97 34.45 136.77
N PRO A 667 -26.18 34.36 137.38
CA PRO A 667 -27.01 35.55 137.58
C PRO A 667 -26.33 36.59 138.48
N ILE A 668 -25.61 36.12 139.51
CA ILE A 668 -24.87 36.96 140.46
C ILE A 668 -23.72 37.69 139.75
N GLU A 669 -22.98 37.01 138.89
CA GLU A 669 -21.87 37.63 138.17
C GLU A 669 -22.31 38.50 137.00
N ILE A 670 -23.45 38.21 136.35
CA ILE A 670 -24.06 39.14 135.39
C ILE A 670 -24.42 40.44 136.11
N GLU A 671 -25.12 40.37 137.24
CA GLU A 671 -25.49 41.57 138.01
C GLU A 671 -24.24 42.34 138.47
N ARG A 672 -23.19 41.63 138.86
CA ARG A 672 -21.93 42.24 139.28
C ARG A 672 -21.14 42.86 138.13
N GLN A 673 -21.12 42.22 136.96
CA GLN A 673 -20.52 42.75 135.74
C GLN A 673 -21.31 43.95 135.22
N ASP A 674 -22.64 43.95 135.33
CA ASP A 674 -23.48 45.10 134.98
C ASP A 674 -23.22 46.28 135.93
N ILE A 675 -23.08 46.05 137.24
CA ILE A 675 -22.69 47.10 138.21
C ILE A 675 -21.27 47.61 137.92
N ALA A 676 -20.33 46.72 137.57
CA ALA A 676 -18.97 47.10 137.21
C ALA A 676 -18.93 47.89 135.88
N ALA A 677 -19.71 47.47 134.87
CA ALA A 677 -19.85 48.13 133.58
C ALA A 677 -20.56 49.49 133.70
N GLN A 678 -21.52 49.65 134.62
CA GLN A 678 -22.16 50.93 134.94
C GLN A 678 -21.20 51.91 135.65
N LYS A 679 -20.23 51.43 136.44
CA LYS A 679 -19.21 52.29 137.08
C LYS A 679 -18.01 52.64 136.19
N SER A 680 -17.79 51.92 135.09
CA SER A 680 -16.78 52.22 134.07
C SER A 680 -17.34 52.86 132.79
N GLY A 681 -18.64 53.17 132.75
CA GLY A 681 -19.38 53.65 131.57
C GLY A 681 -19.39 55.16 131.34
N ILE A 682 -18.33 55.89 131.70
CA ILE A 682 -18.16 57.31 131.32
C ILE A 682 -16.75 57.47 130.74
N MET A 683 -16.61 57.28 129.43
CA MET A 683 -15.77 58.06 128.50
C MET A 683 -15.70 57.33 127.14
N SER A 684 -15.62 58.13 126.09
CA SER A 684 -15.39 57.79 124.66
C SER A 684 -16.53 57.15 123.86
N ILE A 685 -17.56 57.94 123.54
CA ILE A 685 -18.26 57.87 122.24
C ILE A 685 -17.53 58.82 121.30
N GLY A 686 -16.78 58.28 120.33
CA GLY A 686 -16.02 59.05 119.35
C GLY A 686 -15.59 58.23 118.14
N LYS A 687 -16.43 58.25 117.10
CA LYS A 687 -16.12 58.11 115.67
C LYS A 687 -15.25 56.92 115.21
N ILE A 688 -15.88 55.88 114.66
CA ILE A 688 -15.36 55.14 113.50
C ILE A 688 -16.54 54.82 112.56
N ALA A 689 -16.72 55.63 111.51
CA ALA A 689 -17.49 55.30 110.33
C ALA A 689 -16.52 55.39 109.14
N GLY A 690 -16.01 54.25 108.72
CA GLY A 690 -15.27 54.05 107.48
C GLY A 690 -15.75 52.75 106.86
N LEU A 691 -16.18 52.80 105.60
CA LEU A 691 -16.47 51.72 104.64
C LEU A 691 -17.28 52.40 103.52
N LYS A 692 -17.09 52.30 102.19
CA LYS A 692 -16.20 51.69 101.17
C LYS A 692 -16.37 52.65 99.95
N SER A 693 -15.55 52.72 98.90
CA SER A 693 -14.97 51.68 98.06
C SER A 693 -13.91 52.31 97.15
N GLN A 694 -12.71 51.73 97.14
CA GLN A 694 -11.82 51.77 95.98
C GLN A 694 -11.45 50.32 95.67
N GLU A 695 -11.82 49.88 94.48
CA GLU A 695 -11.32 48.65 93.86
C GLU A 695 -9.89 48.89 93.39
N SER A 696 -8.99 48.02 93.83
CA SER A 696 -7.62 47.91 93.35
C SER A 696 -7.37 46.51 92.79
N ALA A 697 -6.55 46.49 91.75
CA ALA A 697 -6.14 45.36 90.93
C ALA A 697 -5.39 44.18 91.61
N SER A 698 -5.42 43.03 90.89
CA SER A 698 -4.33 42.04 90.65
C SER A 698 -3.94 41.04 91.76
N PRO A 699 -3.16 39.93 91.53
CA PRO A 699 -2.52 39.41 90.30
C PRO A 699 -2.41 37.84 90.09
N LYS A 700 -2.10 37.44 88.84
CA LYS A 700 -1.13 36.42 88.31
C LYS A 700 -1.09 34.90 88.70
N GLN A 701 -0.78 34.13 87.63
CA GLN A 701 0.05 32.88 87.47
C GLN A 701 -0.63 31.51 87.70
N ALA A 702 -0.44 30.44 86.91
CA ALA A 702 0.42 30.06 85.76
C ALA A 702 -0.26 28.83 85.03
N ARG A 703 0.11 28.27 83.86
CA ARG A 703 1.41 28.02 83.21
C ARG A 703 1.22 27.36 81.81
N ALA A 704 2.13 27.66 80.87
CA ALA A 704 2.70 26.82 79.77
C ALA A 704 1.79 26.39 78.58
N MET A 705 2.20 26.27 77.31
CA MET A 705 3.48 26.18 76.60
C MET A 705 3.30 26.64 75.12
N MET A 706 4.41 27.06 74.48
CA MET A 706 4.78 26.90 73.04
C MET A 706 3.73 27.21 71.96
N GLY A 707 3.92 28.08 70.97
CA GLY A 707 5.11 28.64 70.37
C GLY A 707 4.90 28.76 68.85
N VAL A 708 5.49 29.81 68.28
CA VAL A 708 6.02 29.92 66.90
C VAL A 708 5.07 30.27 65.73
N PHE A 709 5.52 31.30 64.97
CA PHE A 709 5.15 31.76 63.62
C PHE A 709 3.82 32.53 63.44
N GLU A 710 3.72 33.64 62.71
CA GLU A 710 4.67 34.56 62.07
C GLU A 710 3.90 35.86 61.72
N ASN A 711 4.63 36.96 61.69
CA ASN A 711 4.15 38.29 61.37
C ASN A 711 4.09 38.54 59.85
N LEU A 712 3.15 39.40 59.47
CA LEU A 712 3.25 40.43 58.42
C LEU A 712 3.83 40.06 57.03
N ALA A 713 2.91 40.14 56.06
CA ALA A 713 2.89 41.18 55.02
C ALA A 713 3.24 40.79 53.58
N ARG A 714 2.53 41.51 52.69
CA ARG A 714 2.85 41.87 51.29
C ARG A 714 2.30 40.96 50.19
N SER A 715 1.13 41.40 49.70
CA SER A 715 0.83 41.57 48.26
C SER A 715 2.03 42.18 47.51
N PRO A 716 2.31 41.79 46.25
CA PRO A 716 1.76 42.56 45.11
C PRO A 716 1.50 41.78 43.80
N THR A 717 0.42 42.16 43.12
CA THR A 717 0.23 42.19 41.63
C THR A 717 0.22 40.83 40.89
N ARG A 718 -0.47 40.62 39.76
CA ARG A 718 -0.63 41.47 38.57
C ARG A 718 -1.64 40.82 37.59
N LYS A 719 -2.35 41.69 36.86
CA LYS A 719 -3.03 41.50 35.57
C LYS A 719 -2.69 40.22 34.77
N LYS A 720 -3.73 39.49 34.35
CA LYS A 720 -4.16 39.40 32.94
C LYS A 720 -5.62 39.00 32.87
#